data_AF-A0AA35NLV0-F1
#
_entry.id   AF-A0AA35NLV0-F1
#
_cell.length_a   1.000
_cell.length_b   1.000
_cell.length_c   1.000
_cell.angle_alpha   90.00
_cell.angle_beta   90.00
_cell.angle_gamma   90.00
#
_symmetry.space_group_name_H-M   'P 1'
#
loop_
_entity.id
_entity.type
_entity.pdbx_description
1 polymer ?
#
loop_
_entity_poly.entity_id
_entity_poly.type
_entity_poly.pdbx_seq_one_letter_code
_entity_poly.pdbx_strand_id
1 'polypeptide(L)'
;MNDPSLLGYTNLGPQQQQQPQQQQQQQHAGLLGKGTPNTLQQQLHMNQLSGMPPPGLMNSNDVHTPANNNSRQLLDQLANGNTNLLNLSMDNNNNNNNNNSNNGTGMVMNAPTATANPLGMIPTVGTPVNINVNASNPLLHPHLDDPSLLNNPIWKLQLHLAAVSAQSLGQPNIYARQNAMKKYLATQQAQQQAQQQAQQQVPGQIGPPPQLPPPALQPTDFQQSHIAEASKSLVDCTKQALMEMADTLTDGKAAKKQQPTGDSTPSGTAANSAVSTPLTPKIELFANGKDEANLALLQHKKLSQYSIDEDDDIENRMVMPKDSKYDDQLWHALDLSNLQIFSISPNIFKYDFLTRLYLNGNGLTELPPEIKRLDNLRVLDLSHNRLTSLPAELGSCFQLKYLYFFDNMVTTLPWEFGNLCNLQFLGVEGNPLERQFLKILTEKSVTGLIFYLRDNRPEITLPHERRFIEINTDGEPQREYDSLQQSTEHLTADLAKRSFTVLSYNTLCQHYATPKMYRYTPSWALSWDYRRNKLKEQILSYSSDVLCLQEVESKTFEDYWVPLLEKHGYTGVFHAKARAKTMHSKDSKKVDGCCIFFKRDQFKMVNRDSMDFSGAWMKHKKFQRTEDYLNRAMNKDNVALFLKLQHVSSGDTIWVVTTHLHWDPKFNDVKTFQVGVLLDHLETLLKEDTTHNSRQDIKKSPVLICGDFNSYINSAVYELISTGRVQAHQEGSSRDFGYMSEKNFSHNLALKSSYNCIGELPFTNFTPSFTDVIDYIWFSTHALRVRGLLGEVDPEYVDKFIGFPNDKFPSDHIPLLARFEFMKTNTGSRKV
;
A
#
# COMPACT_ATOMS: atom_id res chain seq x y z
N MET A 1 -22.58 70.21 -30.17
CA MET A 1 -22.60 69.99 -31.63
C MET A 1 -21.78 68.73 -31.91
N ASN A 2 -22.26 67.71 -32.64
CA ASN A 2 -23.63 67.33 -33.01
C ASN A 2 -23.70 65.78 -33.02
N ASP A 3 -24.87 65.23 -32.75
CA ASP A 3 -25.24 63.80 -32.79
C ASP A 3 -25.79 63.46 -34.23
N PRO A 4 -26.25 62.23 -34.61
CA PRO A 4 -26.33 60.98 -33.83
C PRO A 4 -26.01 59.64 -34.56
N SER A 5 -26.20 58.54 -33.81
CA SER A 5 -26.71 57.21 -34.23
C SER A 5 -25.77 56.12 -34.79
N LEU A 6 -25.60 55.02 -34.03
CA LEU A 6 -26.28 53.74 -34.30
C LEU A 6 -26.13 52.71 -33.16
N LEU A 7 -27.22 51.96 -32.91
CA LEU A 7 -27.33 50.73 -32.10
C LEU A 7 -27.05 50.80 -30.58
N GLY A 8 -27.85 50.03 -29.82
CA GLY A 8 -27.70 49.84 -28.39
C GLY A 8 -28.37 48.54 -27.93
N TYR A 9 -28.06 48.10 -26.71
CA TYR A 9 -28.64 46.94 -26.04
C TYR A 9 -28.95 47.27 -24.57
N THR A 10 -29.99 46.66 -24.01
CA THR A 10 -30.44 46.87 -22.62
C THR A 10 -30.45 45.58 -21.80
N ASN A 11 -30.18 45.71 -20.50
CA ASN A 11 -30.15 44.61 -19.52
C ASN A 11 -31.49 43.89 -19.38
N LEU A 12 -31.45 42.61 -18.95
CA LEU A 12 -32.45 42.03 -18.05
C LEU A 12 -31.97 40.73 -17.35
N GLY A 13 -32.60 40.40 -16.24
CA GLY A 13 -32.45 39.18 -15.43
C GLY A 13 -33.04 39.38 -14.03
N PRO A 14 -33.15 38.35 -13.17
CA PRO A 14 -32.95 36.91 -13.40
C PRO A 14 -34.27 36.11 -13.36
N GLN A 15 -34.24 34.79 -13.60
CA GLN A 15 -35.35 33.87 -13.29
C GLN A 15 -34.88 32.54 -12.66
N GLN A 16 -35.83 31.86 -12.02
CA GLN A 16 -35.61 30.72 -11.13
C GLN A 16 -35.65 29.37 -11.88
N GLN A 17 -34.91 28.38 -11.40
CA GLN A 17 -35.07 26.99 -11.81
C GLN A 17 -36.28 26.36 -11.10
N GLN A 18 -37.03 25.49 -11.80
CA GLN A 18 -38.15 24.72 -11.24
C GLN A 18 -37.80 23.23 -11.16
N GLN A 19 -38.34 22.56 -10.14
CA GLN A 19 -38.29 21.10 -10.00
C GLN A 19 -39.41 20.42 -10.82
N PRO A 20 -39.22 19.20 -11.32
CA PRO A 20 -40.31 18.35 -11.78
C PRO A 20 -41.13 17.82 -10.60
N GLN A 21 -42.46 17.88 -10.67
CA GLN A 21 -43.36 17.30 -9.66
C GLN A 21 -43.70 15.84 -9.99
N GLN A 22 -43.82 14.99 -8.96
CA GLN A 22 -44.59 13.74 -9.04
C GLN A 22 -46.06 13.99 -8.66
N GLN A 23 -46.98 13.19 -9.21
CA GLN A 23 -48.42 13.39 -9.02
C GLN A 23 -48.96 12.78 -7.72
N GLN A 24 -50.13 13.28 -7.31
CA GLN A 24 -50.82 12.96 -6.06
C GLN A 24 -51.50 11.58 -6.08
N GLN A 25 -51.61 10.97 -4.89
CA GLN A 25 -52.87 10.36 -4.46
C GLN A 25 -53.19 10.77 -3.01
N GLN A 26 -54.48 10.78 -2.68
CA GLN A 26 -55.04 11.30 -1.43
C GLN A 26 -55.40 10.15 -0.48
N GLN A 27 -55.40 10.38 0.83
CA GLN A 27 -56.63 10.31 1.68
C GLN A 27 -56.39 10.53 3.19
N HIS A 28 -57.21 11.43 3.75
CA HIS A 28 -57.80 11.50 5.11
C HIS A 28 -57.04 11.32 6.44
N ALA A 29 -57.50 12.15 7.41
CA ALA A 29 -57.39 12.08 8.88
C ALA A 29 -56.03 12.42 9.54
N GLY A 30 -55.98 13.12 10.69
CA GLY A 30 -57.07 13.85 11.38
C GLY A 30 -56.72 14.25 12.83
N LEU A 31 -57.17 15.44 13.27
CA LEU A 31 -57.04 16.05 14.62
C LEU A 31 -55.58 16.36 15.08
N LEU A 32 -55.16 17.61 15.37
CA LEU A 32 -55.60 18.68 16.32
C LEU A 32 -54.83 18.67 17.66
N GLY A 33 -53.98 19.68 17.90
CA GLY A 33 -53.23 19.82 19.16
C GLY A 33 -52.33 21.07 19.30
N LYS A 34 -52.95 22.24 19.54
CA LYS A 34 -52.46 23.50 20.20
C LYS A 34 -50.95 23.63 20.54
N GLY A 35 -50.28 24.78 20.33
CA GLY A 35 -50.74 26.11 19.89
C GLY A 35 -49.60 27.18 19.93
N THR A 36 -49.93 28.43 19.62
CA THR A 36 -49.03 29.60 19.39
C THR A 36 -49.36 30.77 20.36
N PRO A 37 -48.73 31.97 20.29
CA PRO A 37 -47.29 32.34 20.17
C PRO A 37 -46.89 33.42 21.23
N ASN A 38 -45.66 33.99 21.12
CA ASN A 38 -45.37 35.45 21.07
C ASN A 38 -43.84 35.66 21.08
N THR A 39 -43.14 36.25 20.09
CA THR A 39 -43.06 37.68 19.66
C THR A 39 -42.73 38.70 20.76
N LEU A 40 -41.52 39.29 20.65
CA LEU A 40 -41.29 40.74 20.78
C LEU A 40 -40.03 41.14 19.98
N GLN A 41 -39.89 42.43 19.64
CA GLN A 41 -39.14 42.87 18.46
C GLN A 41 -38.64 44.33 18.57
N GLN A 42 -37.33 44.54 18.39
CA GLN A 42 -36.66 45.81 18.04
C GLN A 42 -35.22 45.45 17.59
N GLN A 43 -34.61 45.92 16.49
CA GLN A 43 -34.50 47.26 15.86
C GLN A 43 -33.68 48.27 16.71
N LEU A 44 -32.70 49.02 16.18
CA LEU A 44 -32.07 49.04 14.83
C LEU A 44 -30.75 49.87 14.85
N HIS A 45 -29.97 49.82 13.76
CA HIS A 45 -28.79 50.64 13.42
C HIS A 45 -27.47 50.34 14.21
N MET A 46 -26.25 50.52 13.65
CA MET A 46 -25.84 51.00 12.31
C MET A 46 -24.51 50.35 11.83
N ASN A 47 -24.34 50.25 10.50
CA ASN A 47 -23.13 50.16 9.63
C ASN A 47 -21.77 49.74 10.22
N GLN A 48 -21.01 48.77 9.65
CA GLN A 48 -20.28 48.79 8.35
C GLN A 48 -19.18 49.89 8.28
N LEU A 49 -17.96 49.68 7.73
CA LEU A 49 -17.43 48.65 6.81
C LEU A 49 -15.87 48.51 6.93
N SER A 50 -15.33 47.37 6.47
CA SER A 50 -13.93 47.04 6.05
C SER A 50 -12.73 48.01 6.19
N GLY A 51 -11.52 47.46 6.46
CA GLY A 51 -10.28 48.06 5.93
C GLY A 51 -8.94 47.65 6.60
N MET A 52 -8.05 46.99 5.85
CA MET A 52 -6.59 46.87 6.08
C MET A 52 -5.85 47.71 5.00
N PRO A 53 -4.51 47.98 5.05
CA PRO A 53 -3.53 47.67 6.10
C PRO A 53 -2.75 48.90 6.70
N PRO A 54 -1.45 49.23 6.44
CA PRO A 54 -0.46 49.49 7.52
C PRO A 54 0.36 50.81 7.33
N PRO A 55 1.57 51.03 7.91
CA PRO A 55 2.18 50.57 9.17
C PRO A 55 2.71 51.71 10.10
N GLY A 56 2.70 51.49 11.42
CA GLY A 56 3.77 51.86 12.37
C GLY A 56 4.10 53.33 12.71
N LEU A 57 4.08 53.67 14.01
CA LEU A 57 5.23 54.30 14.72
C LEU A 57 5.08 54.23 16.26
N MET A 58 6.14 54.62 16.97
CA MET A 58 6.46 54.29 18.37
C MET A 58 5.73 55.09 19.47
N ASN A 59 5.48 54.44 20.61
CA ASN A 59 6.11 54.76 21.92
C ASN A 59 5.75 53.64 22.93
N SER A 60 6.67 52.84 23.46
CA SER A 60 7.77 53.12 24.43
C SER A 60 7.33 53.12 25.90
N ASN A 61 7.74 52.08 26.64
CA ASN A 61 8.56 52.19 27.86
C ASN A 61 9.06 50.79 28.29
N ASP A 62 10.22 50.76 28.94
CA ASP A 62 11.06 49.58 29.22
C ASP A 62 10.47 48.62 30.28
N VAL A 63 10.94 47.36 30.48
CA VAL A 63 12.26 46.89 30.97
C VAL A 63 12.30 45.34 30.79
N HIS A 64 13.38 44.60 30.44
CA HIS A 64 14.84 44.84 30.31
C HIS A 64 15.50 43.87 29.27
N THR A 65 16.84 43.93 29.11
CA THR A 65 17.72 43.04 28.28
C THR A 65 17.52 43.17 26.75
N PRO A 66 18.49 42.83 25.85
CA PRO A 66 19.57 41.82 25.94
C PRO A 66 20.97 42.29 25.45
N ALA A 67 21.84 41.33 25.07
CA ALA A 67 23.21 41.54 24.60
C ALA A 67 23.31 41.91 23.10
N ASN A 68 24.48 42.40 22.69
CA ASN A 68 24.70 43.04 21.39
C ASN A 68 25.50 42.17 20.40
N ASN A 69 25.09 42.19 19.13
CA ASN A 69 25.88 41.72 17.99
C ASN A 69 26.76 42.86 17.45
N ASN A 70 27.79 42.55 16.65
CA ASN A 70 27.86 43.03 15.27
C ASN A 70 29.09 42.52 14.51
N SER A 71 28.92 42.40 13.20
CA SER A 71 29.99 42.21 12.21
C SER A 71 29.62 42.96 10.93
N ARG A 72 30.60 43.16 10.04
CA ARG A 72 30.58 43.95 8.78
C ARG A 72 30.78 45.46 8.92
N GLN A 73 31.43 46.14 7.98
CA GLN A 73 32.52 45.81 7.01
C GLN A 73 32.71 47.08 6.18
N LEU A 74 33.95 47.54 5.90
CA LEU A 74 34.24 48.34 4.70
C LEU A 74 35.75 48.47 4.41
N LEU A 75 36.12 47.95 3.24
CA LEU A 75 37.28 48.26 2.39
C LEU A 75 38.76 48.04 2.85
N ASP A 76 39.57 47.89 1.79
CA ASP A 76 41.00 48.15 1.60
C ASP A 76 42.14 47.22 2.09
N GLN A 77 42.83 46.69 1.05
CA GLN A 77 44.29 46.65 0.83
C GLN A 77 45.18 45.54 1.46
N LEU A 78 46.23 45.20 0.68
CA LEU A 78 47.43 44.39 0.98
C LEU A 78 47.18 42.90 1.28
N ALA A 79 47.79 41.88 0.63
CA ALA A 79 49.03 41.72 -0.14
C ALA A 79 50.35 41.68 0.67
N ASN A 80 51.17 40.66 0.37
CA ASN A 80 52.54 40.33 0.85
C ASN A 80 52.71 39.47 2.12
N GLY A 81 53.03 38.18 1.90
CA GLY A 81 54.04 37.41 2.66
C GLY A 81 53.71 36.98 4.10
N ASN A 82 54.55 36.17 4.77
CA ASN A 82 55.60 35.24 4.31
C ASN A 82 55.92 34.24 5.45
N THR A 83 56.80 33.24 5.23
CA THR A 83 57.44 32.34 6.23
C THR A 83 56.50 31.36 6.98
N ASN A 84 56.68 30.03 6.89
CA ASN A 84 57.66 29.15 7.56
C ASN A 84 57.38 28.97 9.07
N LEU A 85 57.56 27.80 9.72
CA LEU A 85 58.32 26.58 9.36
C LEU A 85 57.89 25.35 10.21
N LEU A 86 58.35 24.15 9.83
CA LEU A 86 58.31 22.82 10.51
C LEU A 86 56.98 22.05 10.42
N ASN A 87 56.85 20.83 9.87
CA ASN A 87 57.75 19.67 9.60
C ASN A 87 58.03 18.72 10.78
N LEU A 88 57.49 17.50 10.68
CA LEU A 88 57.93 16.23 11.29
C LEU A 88 57.20 15.08 10.56
N SER A 89 57.64 13.83 10.71
CA SER A 89 58.19 13.05 9.60
C SER A 89 58.09 11.53 9.86
N MET A 90 58.63 10.71 8.93
CA MET A 90 58.83 9.25 9.00
C MET A 90 57.58 8.38 8.78
N ASP A 91 57.63 7.20 8.15
CA ASP A 91 58.59 6.56 7.21
C ASP A 91 57.81 5.40 6.50
N ASN A 92 58.01 4.90 5.27
CA ASN A 92 59.07 4.91 4.24
C ASN A 92 59.73 3.52 4.04
N ASN A 93 59.34 2.80 2.96
CA ASN A 93 60.19 1.89 2.14
C ASN A 93 59.32 1.15 1.07
N ASN A 94 59.82 0.49 0.01
CA ASN A 94 60.82 0.83 -1.04
C ASN A 94 61.12 -0.44 -1.90
N ASN A 95 61.05 -0.38 -3.24
CA ASN A 95 62.00 -1.02 -4.19
C ASN A 95 61.61 -0.90 -5.69
N ASN A 96 62.57 -0.46 -6.53
CA ASN A 96 62.98 -0.94 -7.87
C ASN A 96 61.93 -1.20 -9.01
N ASN A 97 62.22 -0.96 -10.31
CA ASN A 97 63.50 -0.62 -10.98
C ASN A 97 63.29 0.09 -12.36
N ASN A 98 64.33 0.83 -12.81
CA ASN A 98 64.75 1.24 -14.18
C ASN A 98 63.94 0.76 -15.43
N ASN A 99 63.78 1.49 -16.55
CA ASN A 99 64.20 2.82 -17.08
C ASN A 99 63.37 3.13 -18.39
N ASN A 100 63.58 4.09 -19.31
CA ASN A 100 64.72 4.96 -19.68
C ASN A 100 64.34 6.24 -20.51
N SER A 101 65.25 7.23 -20.51
CA SER A 101 65.63 8.23 -21.56
C SER A 101 64.64 8.84 -22.60
N ASN A 102 64.62 10.18 -22.61
CA ASN A 102 64.53 11.12 -23.76
C ASN A 102 63.20 11.22 -24.58
N ASN A 103 62.83 12.34 -25.21
CA ASN A 103 63.52 13.64 -25.39
C ASN A 103 62.50 14.82 -25.37
N GLY A 104 62.93 16.08 -25.23
CA GLY A 104 62.00 17.22 -25.07
C GLY A 104 62.27 18.47 -25.93
N THR A 105 61.17 19.12 -26.34
CA THR A 105 61.02 20.49 -26.91
C THR A 105 59.51 20.85 -26.85
N GLY A 106 59.03 22.07 -26.68
CA GLY A 106 59.69 23.37 -26.48
C GLY A 106 58.98 24.49 -27.28
N MET A 107 58.64 25.61 -26.61
CA MET A 107 58.04 26.86 -27.18
C MET A 107 56.58 26.77 -27.68
N VAL A 108 55.76 27.83 -27.76
CA VAL A 108 55.77 29.19 -27.14
C VAL A 108 54.30 29.73 -27.12
N MET A 109 53.99 30.69 -26.24
CA MET A 109 52.69 31.39 -26.24
C MET A 109 52.50 32.32 -27.45
N ASN A 110 51.25 32.55 -27.88
CA ASN A 110 50.78 33.91 -28.16
C ASN A 110 49.25 34.00 -28.21
N ALA A 111 48.71 35.13 -27.77
CA ALA A 111 47.30 35.49 -27.86
C ALA A 111 47.15 36.88 -28.50
N PRO A 112 46.06 37.17 -29.23
CA PRO A 112 45.68 38.53 -29.59
C PRO A 112 44.36 38.96 -28.94
N THR A 113 44.47 39.97 -28.07
CA THR A 113 43.60 41.16 -27.92
C THR A 113 42.19 41.17 -28.56
N ALA A 114 41.20 41.55 -27.76
CA ALA A 114 39.87 41.96 -28.23
C ALA A 114 39.78 43.45 -28.58
N THR A 115 38.91 43.80 -29.53
CA THR A 115 38.46 45.17 -29.88
C THR A 115 36.96 45.14 -30.18
N ALA A 116 36.20 46.21 -29.90
CA ALA A 116 34.75 46.14 -29.75
C ALA A 116 33.91 46.97 -30.75
N ASN A 117 32.68 46.48 -31.00
CA ASN A 117 31.50 47.19 -31.54
C ASN A 117 31.56 47.63 -33.03
N PRO A 118 30.40 47.90 -33.69
CA PRO A 118 29.03 48.05 -33.16
C PRO A 118 27.95 47.14 -33.79
N LEU A 119 26.68 47.43 -33.45
CA LEU A 119 25.46 46.77 -33.91
C LEU A 119 25.21 46.91 -35.43
N GLY A 120 24.71 45.84 -36.08
CA GLY A 120 23.96 45.94 -37.33
C GLY A 120 24.12 44.78 -38.31
N MET A 121 22.99 44.31 -38.86
CA MET A 121 22.84 43.33 -39.96
C MET A 121 23.03 41.83 -39.62
N ILE A 122 22.31 41.01 -40.39
CA ILE A 122 22.23 39.54 -40.27
C ILE A 122 23.08 38.90 -41.37
N PRO A 123 23.96 37.94 -41.04
CA PRO A 123 24.46 36.96 -42.00
C PRO A 123 24.00 35.52 -41.67
N THR A 124 23.58 34.86 -42.73
CA THR A 124 23.19 33.45 -42.84
C THR A 124 24.26 32.42 -42.42
N VAL A 125 23.81 31.27 -41.91
CA VAL A 125 24.49 29.95 -41.92
C VAL A 125 25.89 29.91 -41.27
N GLY A 126 25.91 29.70 -39.96
CA GLY A 126 27.07 29.17 -39.22
C GLY A 126 26.95 27.65 -39.01
N THR A 127 28.08 26.95 -38.95
CA THR A 127 28.16 25.49 -38.74
C THR A 127 27.73 25.06 -37.33
N PRO A 128 27.13 23.87 -37.16
CA PRO A 128 26.68 23.38 -35.85
C PRO A 128 27.86 22.98 -34.96
N VAL A 129 27.85 23.41 -33.70
CA VAL A 129 28.84 23.04 -32.68
C VAL A 129 28.14 22.35 -31.51
N ASN A 130 28.65 21.16 -31.11
CA ASN A 130 28.32 20.44 -29.89
C ASN A 130 26.84 20.10 -29.58
N ILE A 131 26.11 19.56 -30.56
CA ILE A 131 24.94 18.69 -30.29
C ILE A 131 25.27 17.20 -30.57
N ASN A 132 26.22 16.91 -31.47
CA ASN A 132 26.32 15.61 -32.12
C ASN A 132 27.11 14.52 -31.36
N VAL A 133 27.85 14.85 -30.29
CA VAL A 133 28.78 13.89 -29.66
C VAL A 133 28.06 12.87 -28.78
N ASN A 134 27.10 13.29 -27.95
CA ASN A 134 26.37 12.37 -27.06
C ASN A 134 25.40 11.47 -27.85
N ALA A 135 24.68 12.03 -28.84
CA ALA A 135 23.75 11.28 -29.70
C ALA A 135 24.43 10.20 -30.57
N SER A 136 25.76 10.21 -30.68
CA SER A 136 26.56 9.16 -31.33
C SER A 136 27.49 8.42 -30.35
N ASN A 137 27.27 8.54 -29.03
CA ASN A 137 28.13 7.95 -28.01
C ASN A 137 27.67 6.51 -27.67
N PRO A 138 28.46 5.46 -28.01
CA PRO A 138 28.07 4.08 -27.71
C PRO A 138 27.98 3.75 -26.21
N LEU A 139 28.55 4.60 -25.33
CA LEU A 139 28.41 4.45 -23.89
C LEU A 139 27.00 4.83 -23.38
N LEU A 140 26.32 5.76 -24.05
CA LEU A 140 24.93 6.15 -23.75
C LEU A 140 23.91 5.33 -24.56
N HIS A 141 24.30 4.94 -25.77
CA HIS A 141 23.48 4.26 -26.75
C HIS A 141 24.12 2.89 -27.10
N PRO A 142 23.95 1.85 -26.27
CA PRO A 142 24.66 0.57 -26.40
C PRO A 142 24.32 -0.19 -27.70
N HIS A 143 23.26 0.22 -28.41
CA HIS A 143 22.90 -0.32 -29.73
C HIS A 143 23.82 0.14 -30.88
N LEU A 144 24.65 1.16 -30.65
CA LEU A 144 25.74 1.56 -31.55
C LEU A 144 26.94 0.62 -31.42
N ASP A 145 27.15 0.06 -30.23
CA ASP A 145 28.18 -0.92 -29.88
C ASP A 145 27.75 -2.35 -30.29
N ASP A 146 26.48 -2.70 -30.06
CA ASP A 146 25.86 -3.97 -30.47
C ASP A 146 24.65 -3.75 -31.41
N PRO A 147 24.87 -3.79 -32.74
CA PRO A 147 23.80 -3.71 -33.73
C PRO A 147 22.76 -4.85 -33.66
N SER A 148 22.99 -5.92 -32.90
CA SER A 148 21.99 -6.97 -32.71
C SER A 148 20.80 -6.48 -31.87
N LEU A 149 20.99 -5.47 -31.02
CA LEU A 149 19.91 -4.84 -30.25
C LEU A 149 18.85 -4.20 -31.15
N LEU A 150 19.22 -3.67 -32.32
CA LEU A 150 18.27 -3.17 -33.33
C LEU A 150 17.34 -4.27 -33.89
N ASN A 151 17.61 -5.55 -33.66
CA ASN A 151 16.71 -6.65 -33.97
C ASN A 151 15.81 -7.07 -32.79
N ASN A 152 16.19 -6.74 -31.55
CA ASN A 152 15.42 -7.08 -30.36
C ASN A 152 14.17 -6.19 -30.24
N PRO A 153 12.95 -6.75 -30.15
CA PRO A 153 11.72 -5.96 -30.12
C PRO A 153 11.59 -5.12 -28.84
N ILE A 154 12.14 -5.56 -27.70
CA ILE A 154 12.20 -4.76 -26.46
C ILE A 154 13.04 -3.51 -26.67
N TRP A 155 14.18 -3.63 -27.38
CA TRP A 155 15.06 -2.49 -27.62
C TRP A 155 14.54 -1.56 -28.73
N LYS A 156 13.87 -2.10 -29.76
CA LYS A 156 13.09 -1.27 -30.70
C LYS A 156 12.05 -0.40 -29.98
N LEU A 157 11.39 -0.95 -28.96
CA LEU A 157 10.43 -0.21 -28.13
C LEU A 157 11.12 0.89 -27.30
N GLN A 158 12.30 0.63 -26.74
CA GLN A 158 13.13 1.67 -26.08
C GLN A 158 13.45 2.81 -27.05
N LEU A 159 13.99 2.49 -28.23
CA LEU A 159 14.39 3.50 -29.23
C LEU A 159 13.20 4.33 -29.74
N HIS A 160 12.07 3.69 -30.00
CA HIS A 160 10.85 4.38 -30.43
C HIS A 160 10.34 5.36 -29.37
N LEU A 161 10.26 4.93 -28.11
CA LEU A 161 9.73 5.76 -27.02
C LEU A 161 10.73 6.83 -26.55
N ALA A 162 12.03 6.57 -26.63
CA ALA A 162 13.06 7.60 -26.46
C ALA A 162 12.91 8.71 -27.52
N ALA A 163 12.69 8.35 -28.78
CA ALA A 163 12.45 9.32 -29.85
C ALA A 163 11.16 10.13 -29.66
N VAL A 164 10.08 9.53 -29.16
CA VAL A 164 8.83 10.24 -28.79
C VAL A 164 9.06 11.18 -27.59
N SER A 165 9.85 10.74 -26.61
CA SER A 165 10.25 11.58 -25.46
C SER A 165 11.07 12.79 -25.92
N ALA A 166 12.08 12.60 -26.77
CA ALA A 166 12.91 13.67 -27.32
C ALA A 166 12.11 14.68 -28.19
N GLN A 167 11.09 14.23 -28.93
CA GLN A 167 10.17 15.12 -29.67
C GLN A 167 9.35 16.04 -28.75
N SER A 168 9.20 15.69 -27.48
CA SER A 168 8.43 16.46 -26.49
C SER A 168 9.25 17.59 -25.84
N LEU A 169 10.52 17.78 -26.24
CA LEU A 169 11.42 18.77 -25.67
C LEU A 169 11.09 20.22 -26.05
N GLY A 170 11.48 21.15 -25.17
CA GLY A 170 11.42 22.59 -25.42
C GLY A 170 10.01 23.20 -25.36
N GLN A 171 8.97 22.43 -25.03
CA GLN A 171 7.60 22.91 -24.86
C GLN A 171 7.18 22.88 -23.38
N PRO A 172 7.16 24.03 -22.66
CA PRO A 172 6.73 24.11 -21.27
C PRO A 172 5.37 23.48 -21.00
N ASN A 173 5.31 22.52 -20.07
CA ASN A 173 4.14 21.75 -19.67
C ASN A 173 3.48 20.99 -20.84
N ILE A 174 4.23 20.08 -21.47
CA ILE A 174 3.81 19.37 -22.69
C ILE A 174 2.65 18.40 -22.43
N TYR A 175 2.64 17.71 -21.29
CA TYR A 175 1.58 16.77 -20.94
C TYR A 175 0.25 17.48 -20.65
N ALA A 176 0.29 18.68 -20.05
CA ALA A 176 -0.88 19.54 -19.87
C ALA A 176 -1.44 20.02 -21.22
N ARG A 177 -0.58 20.39 -22.19
CA ARG A 177 -0.99 20.75 -23.56
C ARG A 177 -1.66 19.58 -24.29
N GLN A 178 -1.03 18.40 -24.27
CA GLN A 178 -1.56 17.17 -24.86
C GLN A 178 -2.92 16.81 -24.26
N ASN A 179 -3.05 16.88 -22.93
CA ASN A 179 -4.32 16.65 -22.23
C ASN A 179 -5.42 17.65 -22.62
N ALA A 180 -5.08 18.93 -22.80
CA ALA A 180 -6.01 19.95 -23.29
C ALA A 180 -6.47 19.67 -24.74
N MET A 181 -5.56 19.25 -25.64
CA MET A 181 -5.92 18.85 -27.00
C MET A 181 -6.82 17.60 -27.00
N LYS A 182 -6.50 16.59 -26.19
CA LYS A 182 -7.29 15.35 -26.02
C LYS A 182 -8.72 15.65 -25.53
N LYS A 183 -8.86 16.55 -24.55
CA LYS A 183 -10.16 17.05 -24.04
C LYS A 183 -10.94 17.86 -25.10
N TYR A 184 -10.26 18.70 -25.88
CA TYR A 184 -10.87 19.49 -26.95
C TYR A 184 -11.45 18.58 -28.07
N LEU A 185 -10.70 17.56 -28.49
CA LEU A 185 -11.16 16.57 -29.47
C LEU A 185 -12.35 15.76 -28.95
N ALA A 186 -12.30 15.26 -27.72
CA ALA A 186 -13.42 14.56 -27.09
C ALA A 186 -14.68 15.44 -27.02
N THR A 187 -14.51 16.75 -26.75
CA THR A 187 -15.63 17.72 -26.74
C THR A 187 -16.23 17.91 -28.13
N GLN A 188 -15.42 18.00 -29.20
CA GLN A 188 -15.95 18.03 -30.58
C GLN A 188 -16.70 16.73 -30.92
N GLN A 189 -16.15 15.56 -30.58
CA GLN A 189 -16.78 14.26 -30.86
C GLN A 189 -18.12 14.12 -30.14
N ALA A 190 -18.22 14.53 -28.87
CA ALA A 190 -19.47 14.54 -28.13
C ALA A 190 -20.52 15.49 -28.77
N GLN A 191 -20.10 16.67 -29.25
CA GLN A 191 -20.98 17.59 -29.96
C GLN A 191 -21.47 17.02 -31.31
N GLN A 192 -20.60 16.36 -32.08
CA GLN A 192 -20.97 15.68 -33.33
C GLN A 192 -21.95 14.53 -33.07
N GLN A 193 -21.72 13.71 -32.04
CA GLN A 193 -22.63 12.62 -31.66
C GLN A 193 -24.00 13.15 -31.22
N ALA A 194 -24.05 14.22 -30.42
CA ALA A 194 -25.31 14.86 -30.04
C ALA A 194 -26.07 15.44 -31.25
N GLN A 195 -25.37 16.03 -32.22
CA GLN A 195 -25.98 16.51 -33.47
C GLN A 195 -26.51 15.36 -34.34
N GLN A 196 -25.79 14.25 -34.44
CA GLN A 196 -26.25 13.06 -35.17
C GLN A 196 -27.46 12.41 -34.50
N GLN A 197 -27.50 12.32 -33.16
CA GLN A 197 -28.66 11.82 -32.42
C GLN A 197 -29.88 12.74 -32.58
N ALA A 198 -29.69 14.06 -32.61
CA ALA A 198 -30.76 15.02 -32.89
C ALA A 198 -31.30 14.89 -34.33
N GLN A 199 -30.45 14.58 -35.31
CA GLN A 199 -30.86 14.38 -36.71
C GLN A 199 -31.55 13.04 -36.99
N GLN A 200 -31.39 12.04 -36.10
CA GLN A 200 -32.04 10.73 -36.24
C GLN A 200 -33.46 10.68 -35.63
N GLN A 201 -33.93 11.74 -34.98
CA GLN A 201 -35.32 11.85 -34.54
C GLN A 201 -36.22 12.26 -35.72
N VAL A 202 -37.11 11.33 -36.13
CA VAL A 202 -38.00 11.48 -37.30
C VAL A 202 -38.93 12.70 -37.13
N PRO A 203 -39.12 13.55 -38.16
CA PRO A 203 -39.89 14.79 -38.04
C PRO A 203 -41.38 14.51 -37.81
N GLY A 204 -41.83 14.69 -36.56
CA GLY A 204 -43.18 14.33 -36.10
C GLY A 204 -43.92 15.39 -35.28
N GLN A 205 -43.42 16.64 -35.23
CA GLN A 205 -44.14 17.76 -34.59
C GLN A 205 -43.72 19.12 -35.17
N ILE A 206 -44.68 20.04 -35.29
CA ILE A 206 -44.46 21.37 -35.86
C ILE A 206 -44.00 22.33 -34.74
N GLY A 207 -42.69 22.44 -34.56
CA GLY A 207 -42.04 23.49 -33.78
C GLY A 207 -41.23 24.42 -34.71
N PRO A 208 -40.96 25.67 -34.30
CA PRO A 208 -40.00 26.52 -35.02
C PRO A 208 -38.62 25.85 -34.98
N PRO A 209 -37.80 25.97 -36.05
CA PRO A 209 -36.49 25.33 -36.09
C PRO A 209 -35.62 25.84 -34.94
N PRO A 210 -34.96 24.95 -34.17
CA PRO A 210 -34.01 25.39 -33.17
C PRO A 210 -32.90 26.19 -33.86
N GLN A 211 -32.55 27.35 -33.30
CA GLN A 211 -31.45 28.15 -33.82
C GLN A 211 -30.15 27.35 -33.68
N LEU A 212 -29.66 26.84 -34.81
CA LEU A 212 -28.32 26.26 -34.90
C LEU A 212 -27.32 27.30 -34.38
N PRO A 213 -26.41 26.96 -33.47
CA PRO A 213 -25.24 27.77 -33.22
C PRO A 213 -24.53 28.06 -34.55
N PRO A 214 -23.97 29.25 -34.76
CA PRO A 214 -23.19 29.51 -35.95
C PRO A 214 -22.08 28.45 -36.05
N PRO A 215 -21.76 27.94 -37.25
CA PRO A 215 -20.75 26.91 -37.39
C PRO A 215 -19.40 27.45 -36.92
N ALA A 216 -19.00 27.06 -35.71
CA ALA A 216 -17.60 27.12 -35.31
C ALA A 216 -16.81 26.38 -36.39
N LEU A 217 -15.79 27.03 -36.95
CA LEU A 217 -14.99 26.52 -38.07
C LEU A 217 -14.54 25.09 -37.76
N GLN A 218 -15.21 24.11 -38.36
CA GLN A 218 -14.86 22.71 -38.14
C GLN A 218 -13.48 22.49 -38.76
N PRO A 219 -12.46 22.09 -37.98
CA PRO A 219 -11.19 21.72 -38.56
C PRO A 219 -11.43 20.57 -39.53
N THR A 220 -10.83 20.65 -40.72
CA THR A 220 -10.95 19.59 -41.74
C THR A 220 -10.44 18.26 -41.19
N ASP A 221 -10.84 17.13 -41.78
CA ASP A 221 -10.43 15.79 -41.31
C ASP A 221 -8.90 15.66 -41.17
N PHE A 222 -8.16 16.30 -42.08
CA PHE A 222 -6.69 16.41 -42.07
C PHE A 222 -6.15 17.24 -40.89
N GLN A 223 -6.87 18.28 -40.47
CA GLN A 223 -6.52 19.10 -39.33
C GLN A 223 -6.93 18.42 -38.00
N GLN A 224 -8.05 17.68 -37.97
CA GLN A 224 -8.40 16.83 -36.83
C GLN A 224 -7.38 15.70 -36.62
N SER A 225 -6.94 15.01 -37.67
CA SER A 225 -5.95 13.93 -37.54
C SER A 225 -4.59 14.44 -37.06
N HIS A 226 -4.13 15.61 -37.55
CA HIS A 226 -2.92 16.25 -37.03
C HIS A 226 -3.02 16.64 -35.55
N ILE A 227 -4.18 17.17 -35.10
CA ILE A 227 -4.39 17.49 -33.68
C ILE A 227 -4.50 16.20 -32.84
N ALA A 228 -5.08 15.13 -33.39
CA ALA A 228 -5.17 13.83 -32.72
C ALA A 228 -3.79 13.23 -32.46
N GLU A 229 -2.91 13.20 -33.46
CA GLU A 229 -1.54 12.69 -33.29
C GLU A 229 -0.74 13.57 -32.32
N ALA A 230 -0.84 14.90 -32.43
CA ALA A 230 -0.20 15.85 -31.50
C ALA A 230 -0.75 15.80 -30.06
N SER A 231 -1.94 15.22 -29.85
CA SER A 231 -2.55 15.06 -28.52
C SER A 231 -2.10 13.80 -27.77
N LYS A 232 -1.39 12.87 -28.43
CA LYS A 232 -0.88 11.65 -27.79
C LYS A 232 0.23 12.01 -26.80
N SER A 233 0.13 11.51 -25.58
CA SER A 233 1.23 11.56 -24.60
C SER A 233 2.21 10.41 -24.80
N LEU A 234 3.43 10.52 -24.26
CA LEU A 234 4.41 9.43 -24.21
C LEU A 234 3.80 8.14 -23.61
N VAL A 235 2.91 8.29 -22.62
CA VAL A 235 2.17 7.17 -21.99
C VAL A 235 1.16 6.55 -22.97
N ASP A 236 0.44 7.35 -23.75
CA ASP A 236 -0.49 6.84 -24.78
C ASP A 236 0.27 6.09 -25.88
N CYS A 237 1.42 6.61 -26.35
CA CYS A 237 2.30 5.92 -27.30
C CYS A 237 2.88 4.62 -26.71
N THR A 238 3.25 4.62 -25.42
CA THR A 238 3.76 3.42 -24.73
C THR A 238 2.68 2.33 -24.63
N LYS A 239 1.43 2.69 -24.28
CA LYS A 239 0.27 1.78 -24.28
C LYS A 239 0.05 1.18 -25.68
N GLN A 240 0.02 2.03 -26.72
CA GLN A 240 -0.21 1.61 -28.10
C GLN A 240 0.86 0.61 -28.56
N ALA A 241 2.14 0.95 -28.40
CA ALA A 241 3.24 0.11 -28.85
C ALA A 241 3.35 -1.23 -28.06
N LEU A 242 3.03 -1.23 -26.77
CA LEU A 242 2.92 -2.48 -25.97
C LEU A 242 1.76 -3.37 -26.45
N MET A 243 0.64 -2.77 -26.86
CA MET A 243 -0.52 -3.52 -27.38
C MET A 243 -0.22 -4.14 -28.76
N GLU A 244 0.35 -3.37 -29.69
CA GLU A 244 0.78 -3.86 -31.02
C GLU A 244 1.82 -4.99 -30.92
N MET A 245 2.78 -4.85 -29.99
CA MET A 245 3.76 -5.89 -29.66
C MET A 245 3.09 -7.16 -29.08
N ALA A 246 1.99 -7.01 -28.34
CA ALA A 246 1.23 -8.11 -27.78
C ALA A 246 0.25 -8.78 -28.77
N ASP A 247 -0.24 -8.06 -29.78
CA ASP A 247 -1.09 -8.59 -30.85
C ASP A 247 -0.29 -9.41 -31.87
N THR A 248 0.84 -8.88 -32.35
CA THR A 248 1.76 -9.58 -33.26
C THR A 248 2.27 -10.92 -32.68
N LEU A 249 2.46 -11.02 -31.36
CA LEU A 249 2.82 -12.27 -30.67
C LEU A 249 1.67 -13.28 -30.56
N THR A 250 0.41 -12.86 -30.61
CA THR A 250 -0.73 -13.79 -30.66
C THR A 250 -0.97 -14.35 -32.06
N ASP A 251 -0.87 -13.53 -33.10
CA ASP A 251 -1.09 -13.98 -34.49
C ASP A 251 -0.01 -14.97 -34.95
N GLY A 252 1.23 -14.77 -34.51
CA GLY A 252 2.31 -15.75 -34.71
C GLY A 252 2.05 -17.14 -34.11
N LYS A 253 1.13 -17.26 -33.13
CA LYS A 253 0.66 -18.54 -32.58
C LYS A 253 -0.57 -19.09 -33.32
N ALA A 254 -1.41 -18.23 -33.90
CA ALA A 254 -2.51 -18.64 -34.77
C ALA A 254 -2.00 -19.21 -36.09
N ALA A 255 -1.06 -18.52 -36.76
CA ALA A 255 -0.47 -18.96 -38.02
C ALA A 255 0.21 -20.33 -37.93
N LYS A 256 0.88 -20.63 -36.80
CA LYS A 256 1.52 -21.93 -36.55
C LYS A 256 0.57 -23.11 -36.32
N LYS A 257 -0.75 -22.89 -36.28
CA LYS A 257 -1.77 -23.98 -36.20
C LYS A 257 -2.34 -24.41 -37.55
N GLN A 258 -1.95 -23.78 -38.67
CA GLN A 258 -2.44 -24.14 -40.00
C GLN A 258 -1.41 -24.94 -40.80
N GLN A 259 -1.24 -26.22 -40.45
CA GLN A 259 -0.72 -27.25 -41.35
C GLN A 259 -1.75 -28.39 -41.45
N PRO A 260 -2.13 -28.85 -42.66
CA PRO A 260 -3.17 -29.85 -42.82
C PRO A 260 -2.61 -31.28 -42.70
N THR A 261 -3.15 -32.05 -41.75
CA THR A 261 -3.08 -33.51 -41.71
C THR A 261 -4.51 -34.04 -41.51
N GLY A 262 -4.94 -34.96 -42.37
CA GLY A 262 -6.37 -35.23 -42.60
C GLY A 262 -7.06 -36.26 -41.69
N ASP A 263 -8.37 -36.36 -41.92
CA ASP A 263 -9.32 -37.44 -41.62
C ASP A 263 -9.25 -38.19 -40.27
N SER A 264 -10.24 -37.91 -39.41
CA SER A 264 -11.33 -38.90 -39.19
C SER A 264 -12.53 -38.31 -38.45
N THR A 265 -13.64 -39.04 -38.49
CA THR A 265 -15.04 -38.67 -38.18
C THR A 265 -15.36 -38.20 -36.75
N PRO A 266 -16.41 -37.39 -36.55
CA PRO A 266 -16.83 -36.89 -35.24
C PRO A 266 -17.74 -37.85 -34.46
N SER A 267 -17.64 -37.85 -33.13
CA SER A 267 -18.67 -38.37 -32.21
C SER A 267 -18.51 -37.75 -30.81
N GLY A 268 -19.57 -37.77 -29.98
CA GLY A 268 -19.47 -37.49 -28.54
C GLY A 268 -19.91 -36.09 -28.08
N THR A 269 -21.22 -35.93 -27.88
CA THR A 269 -21.88 -35.16 -26.79
C THR A 269 -21.16 -33.95 -26.16
N ALA A 270 -21.74 -32.76 -26.32
CA ALA A 270 -21.40 -31.61 -25.50
C ALA A 270 -21.85 -31.78 -24.03
N ALA A 271 -21.01 -31.40 -23.08
CA ALA A 271 -21.33 -31.36 -21.65
C ALA A 271 -20.75 -30.08 -21.01
N ASN A 272 -21.63 -29.15 -20.60
CA ASN A 272 -21.25 -27.95 -19.86
C ASN A 272 -21.09 -28.28 -18.38
N SER A 273 -19.86 -28.33 -17.86
CA SER A 273 -19.48 -27.90 -16.48
C SER A 273 -18.04 -28.28 -16.14
N ALA A 274 -17.14 -27.29 -16.06
CA ALA A 274 -15.81 -27.48 -15.47
C ALA A 274 -15.25 -26.14 -14.94
N VAL A 275 -15.48 -25.85 -13.65
CA VAL A 275 -14.76 -24.77 -12.96
C VAL A 275 -13.32 -25.23 -12.74
N SER A 276 -12.49 -25.07 -13.76
CA SER A 276 -11.07 -25.43 -13.72
C SER A 276 -10.27 -24.24 -13.23
N THR A 277 -9.72 -24.35 -12.02
CA THR A 277 -8.68 -23.43 -11.54
C THR A 277 -7.52 -23.39 -12.55
N PRO A 278 -7.07 -22.20 -12.99
CA PRO A 278 -5.92 -22.13 -13.89
C PRO A 278 -4.67 -22.59 -13.14
N LEU A 279 -4.18 -23.79 -13.48
CA LEU A 279 -2.86 -24.25 -13.06
C LEU A 279 -1.83 -23.22 -13.50
N THR A 280 -1.14 -22.61 -12.53
CA THR A 280 0.01 -21.76 -12.81
C THR A 280 1.08 -22.63 -13.45
N PRO A 281 1.62 -22.30 -14.63
CA PRO A 281 2.73 -23.06 -15.18
C PRO A 281 3.91 -22.97 -14.22
N LYS A 282 4.53 -24.12 -13.92
CA LYS A 282 5.83 -24.14 -13.25
C LYS A 282 6.84 -23.46 -14.19
N ILE A 283 7.26 -22.24 -13.85
CA ILE A 283 8.45 -21.65 -14.45
C ILE A 283 9.64 -22.24 -13.68
N GLU A 284 10.08 -23.42 -14.11
CA GLU A 284 11.32 -24.02 -13.59
C GLU A 284 12.50 -23.26 -14.18
N LEU A 285 13.34 -22.68 -13.31
CA LEU A 285 14.34 -21.64 -13.60
C LEU A 285 15.54 -22.08 -14.49
N PHE A 286 15.39 -23.15 -15.27
CA PHE A 286 16.44 -23.78 -16.07
C PHE A 286 16.03 -24.02 -17.54
N ALA A 287 14.99 -23.35 -18.04
CA ALA A 287 14.61 -23.37 -19.46
C ALA A 287 15.31 -22.25 -20.26
N ASN A 288 16.11 -22.62 -21.25
CA ASN A 288 16.89 -21.66 -22.06
C ASN A 288 16.06 -20.96 -23.15
N GLY A 289 15.92 -19.64 -23.04
CA GLY A 289 15.88 -18.72 -24.18
C GLY A 289 14.53 -18.49 -24.89
N LYS A 290 14.26 -17.21 -25.17
CA LYS A 290 13.16 -16.66 -26.00
C LYS A 290 11.72 -16.87 -25.52
N ASP A 291 11.33 -18.04 -25.00
CA ASP A 291 9.93 -18.28 -24.66
C ASP A 291 9.46 -17.62 -23.35
N GLU A 292 10.36 -17.34 -22.39
CA GLU A 292 10.01 -16.52 -21.20
C GLU A 292 9.59 -15.10 -21.57
N ALA A 293 10.36 -14.41 -22.43
CA ALA A 293 10.06 -13.05 -22.87
C ALA A 293 8.71 -12.97 -23.59
N ASN A 294 8.41 -13.95 -24.45
CA ASN A 294 7.11 -14.09 -25.10
C ASN A 294 5.97 -14.26 -24.08
N LEU A 295 6.19 -15.01 -22.99
CA LEU A 295 5.19 -15.24 -21.95
C LEU A 295 4.95 -13.99 -21.09
N ALA A 296 6.02 -13.26 -20.75
CA ALA A 296 5.95 -11.97 -20.06
C ALA A 296 5.19 -10.93 -20.89
N LEU A 297 5.48 -10.80 -22.19
CA LEU A 297 4.75 -9.91 -23.11
C LEU A 297 3.26 -10.29 -23.25
N LEU A 298 2.91 -11.58 -23.23
CA LEU A 298 1.53 -12.03 -23.13
C LEU A 298 0.86 -11.79 -21.76
N GLN A 299 1.65 -11.59 -20.70
CA GLN A 299 1.16 -11.13 -19.40
C GLN A 299 0.92 -9.61 -19.42
N HIS A 300 1.81 -8.84 -20.06
CA HIS A 300 1.57 -7.42 -20.38
C HIS A 300 0.31 -7.25 -21.25
N LYS A 301 0.03 -8.13 -22.23
CA LYS A 301 -1.23 -8.10 -23.00
C LYS A 301 -2.47 -7.99 -22.12
N LYS A 302 -2.54 -8.81 -21.06
CA LYS A 302 -3.66 -8.76 -20.13
C LYS A 302 -3.66 -7.48 -19.29
N LEU A 303 -2.50 -6.90 -18.97
CA LEU A 303 -2.37 -5.68 -18.16
C LEU A 303 -2.49 -4.37 -18.97
N SER A 304 -2.27 -4.40 -20.29
CA SER A 304 -2.34 -3.25 -21.20
C SER A 304 -3.70 -3.14 -21.92
N GLN A 305 -4.49 -4.21 -21.92
CA GLN A 305 -5.86 -4.23 -22.44
C GLN A 305 -6.88 -3.65 -21.44
N TYR A 306 -6.41 -3.17 -20.29
CA TYR A 306 -7.16 -2.35 -19.34
C TYR A 306 -6.93 -0.86 -19.64
N SER A 307 -8.01 -0.11 -19.83
CA SER A 307 -7.93 1.34 -19.99
C SER A 307 -7.64 2.00 -18.64
N ILE A 308 -6.44 2.56 -18.47
CA ILE A 308 -6.06 3.25 -17.23
C ILE A 308 -7.03 4.39 -16.89
N ASP A 309 -7.56 5.08 -17.91
CA ASP A 309 -8.49 6.19 -17.67
C ASP A 309 -9.94 5.71 -17.38
N GLU A 310 -10.24 4.41 -17.47
CA GLU A 310 -11.50 3.79 -16.98
C GLU A 310 -11.29 3.06 -15.65
N ASP A 311 -10.17 2.35 -15.49
CA ASP A 311 -9.82 1.68 -14.22
C ASP A 311 -9.45 2.70 -13.13
N ASP A 312 -8.82 3.84 -13.43
CA ASP A 312 -8.63 4.90 -12.42
C ASP A 312 -10.00 5.35 -11.84
N ASP A 313 -11.07 5.32 -12.65
CA ASP A 313 -12.42 5.73 -12.27
C ASP A 313 -13.21 4.63 -11.53
N ILE A 314 -12.82 3.36 -11.68
CA ILE A 314 -13.39 2.19 -10.98
C ILE A 314 -12.61 1.86 -9.70
N GLU A 315 -11.30 1.95 -9.75
CA GLU A 315 -10.36 1.60 -8.68
C GLU A 315 -10.35 2.68 -7.59
N ASN A 316 -10.43 3.97 -7.94
CA ASN A 316 -10.70 5.04 -6.96
C ASN A 316 -12.05 4.85 -6.24
N ARG A 317 -13.06 4.30 -6.92
CA ARG A 317 -14.35 3.90 -6.30
C ARG A 317 -14.27 2.62 -5.46
N MET A 318 -13.14 1.91 -5.46
CA MET A 318 -12.90 0.71 -4.63
C MET A 318 -11.92 0.95 -3.48
N VAL A 319 -11.01 1.91 -3.58
CA VAL A 319 -9.98 2.22 -2.56
C VAL A 319 -10.50 3.16 -1.46
N MET A 320 -11.43 4.07 -1.77
CA MET A 320 -11.96 5.02 -0.79
C MET A 320 -12.90 4.38 0.25
N PRO A 321 -12.66 4.56 1.56
CA PRO A 321 -13.68 4.38 2.61
C PRO A 321 -14.85 5.34 2.36
N LYS A 322 -16.09 4.86 2.45
CA LYS A 322 -17.27 5.65 2.05
C LYS A 322 -17.69 6.74 3.03
N ASP A 323 -16.97 6.87 4.13
CA ASP A 323 -17.30 7.73 5.27
C ASP A 323 -16.37 8.96 5.37
N SER A 324 -15.40 9.09 4.46
CA SER A 324 -14.80 10.39 4.16
C SER A 324 -15.87 11.29 3.54
N LYS A 325 -16.10 12.48 4.13
CA LYS A 325 -16.87 13.54 3.46
C LYS A 325 -16.30 13.78 2.07
N TYR A 326 -17.17 14.04 1.10
CA TYR A 326 -16.81 14.45 -0.27
C TYR A 326 -15.54 15.31 -0.30
N ASP A 327 -14.44 14.74 -0.80
CA ASP A 327 -13.18 15.43 -0.94
C ASP A 327 -13.06 15.87 -2.41
N ASP A 328 -12.89 17.18 -2.64
CA ASP A 328 -12.99 17.81 -3.96
C ASP A 328 -11.72 17.62 -4.81
N GLN A 329 -11.04 16.47 -4.66
CA GLN A 329 -9.71 16.20 -5.21
C GLN A 329 -9.78 15.76 -6.69
N LEU A 330 -10.18 16.71 -7.54
CA LEU A 330 -10.50 16.51 -8.97
C LEU A 330 -9.29 16.22 -9.88
N TRP A 331 -8.05 16.30 -9.39
CA TRP A 331 -6.84 16.19 -10.21
C TRP A 331 -5.79 15.26 -9.60
N HIS A 332 -5.08 14.51 -10.44
CA HIS A 332 -4.14 13.46 -10.01
C HIS A 332 -2.79 13.52 -10.75
N ALA A 333 -2.57 14.58 -11.53
CA ALA A 333 -1.42 14.72 -12.43
C ALA A 333 -0.76 16.09 -12.29
N LEU A 334 0.55 16.11 -12.01
CA LEU A 334 1.37 17.32 -11.95
C LEU A 334 2.38 17.34 -13.10
N ASP A 335 2.38 18.44 -13.87
CA ASP A 335 3.28 18.66 -15.00
C ASP A 335 4.20 19.85 -14.71
N LEU A 336 5.51 19.59 -14.72
CA LEU A 336 6.59 20.57 -14.58
C LEU A 336 7.62 20.41 -15.72
N SER A 337 7.20 19.87 -16.85
CA SER A 337 8.06 19.51 -17.98
C SER A 337 8.58 20.72 -18.76
N ASN A 338 9.83 20.64 -19.24
CA ASN A 338 10.51 21.67 -20.03
C ASN A 338 10.58 23.06 -19.36
N LEU A 339 10.65 23.11 -18.03
CA LEU A 339 10.69 24.35 -17.24
C LEU A 339 12.10 24.79 -16.84
N GLN A 340 13.15 24.07 -17.26
CA GLN A 340 14.56 24.33 -16.93
C GLN A 340 14.85 24.28 -15.42
N ILE A 341 14.06 23.52 -14.65
CA ILE A 341 14.17 23.39 -13.19
C ILE A 341 15.43 22.59 -12.83
N PHE A 342 16.25 23.11 -11.93
CA PHE A 342 17.47 22.44 -11.43
C PHE A 342 17.30 21.78 -10.06
N SER A 343 16.24 22.10 -9.32
CA SER A 343 15.94 21.54 -7.99
C SER A 343 14.44 21.57 -7.70
N ILE A 344 13.93 20.57 -6.97
CA ILE A 344 12.51 20.39 -6.65
C ILE A 344 12.30 20.63 -5.14
N SER A 345 11.24 21.37 -4.78
CA SER A 345 10.87 21.53 -3.37
C SER A 345 10.24 20.24 -2.83
N PRO A 346 10.69 19.71 -1.66
CA PRO A 346 10.08 18.54 -1.04
C PRO A 346 8.58 18.64 -0.72
N ASN A 347 8.00 19.85 -0.78
CA ASN A 347 6.56 20.05 -0.66
C ASN A 347 5.74 19.39 -1.77
N ILE A 348 6.32 19.09 -2.94
CA ILE A 348 5.62 18.37 -4.02
C ILE A 348 5.32 16.92 -3.60
N PHE A 349 6.15 16.31 -2.76
CA PHE A 349 5.91 14.97 -2.20
C PHE A 349 5.00 14.98 -0.95
N LYS A 350 4.19 16.03 -0.79
CA LYS A 350 3.04 16.08 0.13
C LYS A 350 1.69 15.88 -0.58
N TYR A 351 1.70 15.83 -1.91
CA TYR A 351 0.52 15.55 -2.73
C TYR A 351 0.46 14.04 -3.03
N ASP A 352 0.25 13.25 -1.97
CA ASP A 352 0.19 11.78 -1.96
C ASP A 352 -0.83 11.17 -2.95
N PHE A 353 -1.91 11.89 -3.26
CA PHE A 353 -2.89 11.53 -4.30
C PHE A 353 -2.34 11.58 -5.75
N LEU A 354 -1.10 12.04 -5.99
CA LEU A 354 -0.53 12.13 -7.34
C LEU A 354 -0.29 10.76 -7.95
N THR A 355 -1.09 10.41 -8.97
CA THR A 355 -0.87 9.21 -9.78
C THR A 355 0.04 9.45 -10.98
N ARG A 356 0.29 10.70 -11.39
CA ARG A 356 1.13 11.05 -12.56
C ARG A 356 2.02 12.28 -12.26
N LEU A 357 3.34 12.15 -12.40
CA LEU A 357 4.30 13.23 -12.14
C LEU A 357 5.29 13.36 -13.32
N TYR A 358 5.33 14.53 -13.94
CA TYR A 358 6.18 14.80 -15.10
C TYR A 358 7.22 15.88 -14.79
N LEU A 359 8.50 15.50 -14.83
CA LEU A 359 9.67 16.30 -14.44
C LEU A 359 10.73 16.37 -15.57
N ASN A 360 10.38 15.92 -16.77
CA ASN A 360 11.26 15.77 -17.92
C ASN A 360 11.66 17.10 -18.60
N GLY A 361 12.78 17.12 -19.32
CA GLY A 361 13.28 18.31 -20.04
C GLY A 361 13.79 19.40 -19.11
N ASN A 362 14.39 19.01 -17.98
CA ASN A 362 14.82 19.89 -16.90
C ASN A 362 16.33 19.74 -16.64
N GLY A 363 16.83 20.42 -15.60
CA GLY A 363 18.24 20.42 -15.22
C GLY A 363 18.56 19.60 -13.96
N LEU A 364 17.67 18.70 -13.53
CA LEU A 364 17.74 18.00 -12.25
C LEU A 364 18.97 17.08 -12.19
N THR A 365 19.81 17.25 -11.18
CA THR A 365 20.97 16.37 -10.90
C THR A 365 20.65 15.21 -9.98
N GLU A 366 19.59 15.34 -9.18
CA GLU A 366 19.10 14.35 -8.22
C GLU A 366 17.56 14.39 -8.13
N LEU A 367 16.97 13.31 -7.62
CA LEU A 367 15.54 13.26 -7.25
C LEU A 367 15.46 13.05 -5.72
N PRO A 368 14.75 13.91 -4.96
CA PRO A 368 14.72 13.81 -3.50
C PRO A 368 14.10 12.50 -2.98
N PRO A 369 14.62 11.94 -1.86
CA PRO A 369 14.15 10.67 -1.30
C PRO A 369 12.72 10.72 -0.77
N GLU A 370 12.16 11.91 -0.50
CA GLU A 370 10.75 12.07 -0.12
C GLU A 370 9.76 11.58 -1.19
N ILE A 371 10.22 11.26 -2.41
CA ILE A 371 9.45 10.54 -3.44
C ILE A 371 8.74 9.29 -2.90
N LYS A 372 9.26 8.63 -1.84
CA LYS A 372 8.57 7.48 -1.20
C LYS A 372 7.16 7.77 -0.66
N ARG A 373 6.78 9.06 -0.51
CA ARG A 373 5.43 9.48 -0.12
C ARG A 373 4.41 9.45 -1.27
N LEU A 374 4.86 9.29 -2.53
CA LEU A 374 3.97 9.14 -3.68
C LEU A 374 3.80 7.65 -3.98
N ASP A 375 3.23 6.91 -3.03
CA ASP A 375 2.95 5.47 -3.13
C ASP A 375 1.91 5.15 -4.23
N ASN A 376 0.94 6.05 -4.43
CA ASN A 376 -0.07 6.03 -5.50
C ASN A 376 0.46 6.37 -6.91
N LEU A 377 1.75 6.66 -7.06
CA LEU A 377 2.32 7.10 -8.33
C LEU A 377 2.32 5.97 -9.37
N ARG A 378 1.61 6.17 -10.48
CA ARG A 378 1.44 5.23 -11.61
C ARG A 378 2.34 5.59 -12.80
N VAL A 379 2.65 6.87 -12.96
CA VAL A 379 3.52 7.41 -14.03
C VAL A 379 4.53 8.37 -13.43
N LEU A 380 5.82 8.15 -13.70
CA LEU A 380 6.90 9.09 -13.43
C LEU A 380 7.77 9.28 -14.67
N ASP A 381 7.93 10.52 -15.12
CA ASP A 381 8.84 10.88 -16.23
C ASP A 381 9.93 11.84 -15.74
N LEU A 382 11.17 11.35 -15.79
CA LEU A 382 12.42 12.03 -15.45
C LEU A 382 13.32 12.26 -16.69
N SER A 383 12.83 11.95 -17.89
CA SER A 383 13.63 11.95 -19.12
C SER A 383 14.28 13.32 -19.41
N HIS A 384 15.43 13.35 -20.06
CA HIS A 384 16.14 14.59 -20.42
C HIS A 384 16.43 15.47 -19.20
N ASN A 385 17.17 14.90 -18.25
CA ASN A 385 17.66 15.58 -17.05
C ASN A 385 19.18 15.33 -16.92
N ARG A 386 19.74 15.48 -15.72
CA ARG A 386 21.17 15.30 -15.42
C ARG A 386 21.37 14.30 -14.27
N LEU A 387 20.42 13.39 -14.08
CA LEU A 387 20.43 12.43 -12.98
C LEU A 387 21.59 11.45 -13.15
N THR A 388 22.47 11.37 -12.15
CA THR A 388 23.57 10.37 -12.11
C THR A 388 23.16 9.05 -11.48
N SER A 389 22.06 9.07 -10.71
CA SER A 389 21.51 7.95 -9.96
C SER A 389 20.03 8.20 -9.65
N LEU A 390 19.30 7.16 -9.33
CA LEU A 390 17.92 7.23 -8.83
C LEU A 390 17.88 6.85 -7.34
N PRO A 391 17.05 7.50 -6.51
CA PRO A 391 16.96 7.18 -5.08
C PRO A 391 16.38 5.79 -4.85
N ALA A 392 16.84 5.12 -3.79
CA ALA A 392 16.36 3.78 -3.40
C ALA A 392 14.88 3.84 -2.97
N GLU A 393 14.49 4.95 -2.38
CA GLU A 393 13.16 5.34 -1.93
C GLU A 393 12.11 5.33 -3.05
N LEU A 394 12.51 5.45 -4.32
CA LEU A 394 11.60 5.28 -5.46
C LEU A 394 11.04 3.85 -5.55
N GLY A 395 11.69 2.86 -4.94
CA GLY A 395 11.15 1.51 -4.76
C GLY A 395 9.91 1.43 -3.89
N SER A 396 9.60 2.46 -3.09
CA SER A 396 8.34 2.55 -2.33
C SER A 396 7.13 2.88 -3.20
N CYS A 397 7.32 3.42 -4.42
CA CYS A 397 6.25 3.74 -5.36
C CYS A 397 5.73 2.47 -6.10
N PHE A 398 5.31 1.45 -5.34
CA PHE A 398 5.01 0.10 -5.85
C PHE A 398 3.82 0.06 -6.84
N GLN A 399 3.01 1.12 -6.93
CA GLN A 399 1.95 1.26 -7.93
C GLN A 399 2.45 1.72 -9.32
N LEU A 400 3.74 2.05 -9.49
CA LEU A 400 4.29 2.51 -10.76
C LEU A 400 4.02 1.51 -11.89
N LYS A 401 3.33 2.00 -12.93
CA LYS A 401 3.04 1.28 -14.18
C LYS A 401 4.04 1.69 -15.27
N TYR A 402 4.51 2.94 -15.27
CA TYR A 402 5.49 3.46 -16.23
C TYR A 402 6.51 4.37 -15.54
N LEU A 403 7.80 4.09 -15.73
CA LEU A 403 8.91 4.90 -15.28
C LEU A 403 9.82 5.21 -16.47
N TYR A 404 10.06 6.49 -16.73
CA TYR A 404 10.93 6.95 -17.83
C TYR A 404 12.06 7.81 -17.28
N PHE A 405 13.30 7.55 -17.70
CA PHE A 405 14.46 8.42 -17.44
C PHE A 405 15.42 8.42 -18.63
N PHE A 406 14.87 8.45 -19.86
CA PHE A 406 15.67 8.54 -21.08
C PHE A 406 16.65 9.72 -21.03
N ASP A 407 17.79 9.60 -21.72
CA ASP A 407 18.78 10.68 -21.88
C ASP A 407 19.15 11.36 -20.53
N ASN A 408 19.80 10.57 -19.67
CA ASN A 408 20.31 10.94 -18.35
C ASN A 408 21.70 10.28 -18.15
N MET A 409 22.29 10.40 -16.96
CA MET A 409 23.62 9.86 -16.64
C MET A 409 23.55 8.68 -15.65
N VAL A 410 22.42 7.96 -15.58
CA VAL A 410 22.21 6.88 -14.61
C VAL A 410 23.08 5.66 -14.96
N THR A 411 23.96 5.27 -14.04
CA THR A 411 24.89 4.13 -14.25
C THR A 411 24.37 2.80 -13.69
N THR A 412 23.58 2.82 -12.62
CA THR A 412 23.12 1.63 -11.90
C THR A 412 21.68 1.78 -11.41
N LEU A 413 21.04 0.68 -11.00
CA LEU A 413 19.66 0.67 -10.50
C LEU A 413 19.62 0.23 -9.04
N PRO A 414 18.88 0.92 -8.15
CA PRO A 414 18.68 0.46 -6.76
C PRO A 414 18.01 -0.92 -6.71
N TRP A 415 18.44 -1.77 -5.77
CA TRP A 415 17.85 -3.10 -5.56
C TRP A 415 16.37 -3.02 -5.14
N GLU A 416 16.01 -1.91 -4.52
CA GLU A 416 14.67 -1.51 -4.10
C GLU A 416 13.69 -1.42 -5.27
N PHE A 417 14.17 -1.27 -6.52
CA PHE A 417 13.30 -1.35 -7.70
C PHE A 417 12.68 -2.75 -7.84
N GLY A 418 13.22 -3.80 -7.19
CA GLY A 418 12.58 -5.11 -7.05
C GLY A 418 11.17 -5.08 -6.44
N ASN A 419 10.82 -3.99 -5.73
CA ASN A 419 9.50 -3.73 -5.17
C ASN A 419 8.48 -3.22 -6.22
N LEU A 420 8.93 -2.71 -7.38
CA LEU A 420 8.12 -2.11 -8.45
C LEU A 420 7.38 -3.18 -9.28
N CYS A 421 6.64 -4.03 -8.58
CA CYS A 421 6.08 -5.28 -9.08
C CYS A 421 4.86 -5.13 -10.02
N ASN A 422 4.42 -3.89 -10.25
CA ASN A 422 3.38 -3.51 -11.21
C ASN A 422 3.94 -2.82 -12.48
N LEU A 423 5.27 -2.62 -12.56
CA LEU A 423 5.90 -1.86 -13.62
C LEU A 423 5.76 -2.56 -14.98
N GLN A 424 5.14 -1.86 -15.93
CA GLN A 424 4.88 -2.34 -17.28
C GLN A 424 5.98 -1.91 -18.25
N PHE A 425 6.51 -0.69 -18.09
CA PHE A 425 7.60 -0.16 -18.90
C PHE A 425 8.62 0.61 -18.05
N LEU A 426 9.89 0.45 -18.40
CA LEU A 426 11.05 1.12 -17.83
C LEU A 426 11.86 1.72 -18.98
N GLY A 427 11.82 3.04 -19.14
CA GLY A 427 12.51 3.77 -20.22
C GLY A 427 13.94 4.13 -19.83
N VAL A 428 14.92 3.43 -20.43
CA VAL A 428 16.33 3.47 -20.00
C VAL A 428 17.32 4.00 -21.05
N GLU A 429 16.93 4.07 -22.33
CA GLU A 429 17.84 4.43 -23.42
C GLU A 429 18.47 5.83 -23.23
N GLY A 430 19.72 6.00 -23.70
CA GLY A 430 20.47 7.24 -23.50
C GLY A 430 21.06 7.36 -22.09
N ASN A 431 21.30 6.24 -21.40
CA ASN A 431 21.96 6.19 -20.09
C ASN A 431 23.15 5.22 -20.09
N PRO A 432 24.24 5.54 -19.37
CA PRO A 432 25.43 4.69 -19.24
C PRO A 432 25.23 3.52 -18.26
N LEU A 433 24.10 2.81 -18.36
CA LEU A 433 23.74 1.71 -17.46
C LEU A 433 24.69 0.52 -17.59
N GLU A 434 24.95 -0.15 -16.46
CA GLU A 434 25.68 -1.41 -16.42
C GLU A 434 25.09 -2.46 -17.37
N ARG A 435 25.96 -3.05 -18.21
CA ARG A 435 25.59 -4.02 -19.25
C ARG A 435 24.82 -5.25 -18.73
N GLN A 436 24.92 -5.58 -17.43
CA GLN A 436 24.13 -6.65 -16.82
C GLN A 436 22.62 -6.35 -16.78
N PHE A 437 22.20 -5.16 -16.35
CA PHE A 437 20.78 -4.80 -16.31
C PHE A 437 20.20 -4.67 -17.72
N LEU A 438 20.96 -4.10 -18.65
CA LEU A 438 20.61 -4.01 -20.07
C LEU A 438 20.42 -5.40 -20.70
N LYS A 439 21.32 -6.35 -20.41
CA LYS A 439 21.18 -7.74 -20.86
C LYS A 439 19.91 -8.38 -20.29
N ILE A 440 19.65 -8.25 -18.99
CA ILE A 440 18.46 -8.84 -18.35
C ILE A 440 17.17 -8.21 -18.91
N LEU A 441 17.13 -6.89 -19.12
CA LEU A 441 16.00 -6.19 -19.74
C LEU A 441 15.72 -6.66 -21.17
N THR A 442 16.77 -6.86 -21.98
CA THR A 442 16.65 -7.29 -23.38
C THR A 442 16.33 -8.79 -23.54
N GLU A 443 16.79 -9.64 -22.62
CA GLU A 443 16.53 -11.10 -22.65
C GLU A 443 15.25 -11.52 -21.92
N LYS A 444 14.88 -10.84 -20.82
CA LYS A 444 13.78 -11.24 -19.90
C LYS A 444 12.73 -10.16 -19.63
N SER A 445 12.76 -9.04 -20.37
CA SER A 445 11.87 -7.87 -20.22
C SER A 445 11.98 -7.17 -18.85
N VAL A 446 11.14 -6.15 -18.64
CA VAL A 446 11.05 -5.37 -17.39
C VAL A 446 10.79 -6.29 -16.20
N THR A 447 9.85 -7.24 -16.31
CA THR A 447 9.49 -8.12 -15.18
C THR A 447 10.64 -9.04 -14.78
N GLY A 448 11.44 -9.53 -15.74
CA GLY A 448 12.66 -10.29 -15.45
C GLY A 448 13.73 -9.46 -14.73
N LEU A 449 13.86 -8.17 -15.07
CA LEU A 449 14.76 -7.25 -14.37
C LEU A 449 14.27 -6.96 -12.93
N ILE A 450 12.98 -6.70 -12.72
CA ILE A 450 12.41 -6.50 -11.38
C ILE A 450 12.59 -7.76 -10.51
N PHE A 451 12.33 -8.95 -11.05
CA PHE A 451 12.56 -10.20 -10.32
C PHE A 451 14.04 -10.46 -10.02
N TYR A 452 14.96 -10.09 -10.93
CA TYR A 452 16.40 -10.17 -10.64
C TYR A 452 16.79 -9.27 -9.47
N LEU A 453 16.40 -8.00 -9.49
CA LEU A 453 16.70 -7.03 -8.43
C LEU A 453 16.10 -7.46 -7.08
N ARG A 454 14.87 -7.98 -7.09
CA ARG A 454 14.19 -8.51 -5.89
C ARG A 454 14.87 -9.76 -5.33
N ASP A 455 15.15 -10.77 -6.15
CA ASP A 455 15.61 -12.07 -5.68
C ASP A 455 17.11 -12.10 -5.31
N ASN A 456 17.89 -11.10 -5.77
CA ASN A 456 19.34 -10.99 -5.56
C ASN A 456 19.76 -9.74 -4.77
N ARG A 457 18.81 -9.02 -4.13
CA ARG A 457 19.11 -7.91 -3.20
C ARG A 457 20.08 -8.38 -2.11
N PRO A 458 21.15 -7.63 -1.79
CA PRO A 458 22.07 -7.97 -0.70
C PRO A 458 21.35 -8.20 0.64
N GLU A 459 21.92 -9.05 1.50
CA GLU A 459 21.31 -9.37 2.79
C GLU A 459 21.19 -8.12 3.67
N ILE A 460 19.97 -7.87 4.16
CA ILE A 460 19.70 -6.79 5.11
C ILE A 460 19.76 -7.38 6.52
N THR A 461 20.77 -6.95 7.28
CA THR A 461 20.89 -7.27 8.69
C THR A 461 19.78 -6.57 9.49
N LEU A 462 19.02 -7.35 10.25
CA LEU A 462 18.22 -6.82 11.36
C LEU A 462 19.20 -6.37 12.47
N PRO A 463 19.26 -5.08 12.86
CA PRO A 463 20.30 -4.61 13.78
C PRO A 463 20.07 -5.08 15.23
N HIS A 464 18.80 -5.20 15.63
CA HIS A 464 18.38 -5.65 16.96
C HIS A 464 17.17 -6.59 16.84
N GLU A 465 17.13 -7.65 17.65
CA GLU A 465 15.91 -8.45 17.82
C GLU A 465 14.85 -7.65 18.60
N ARG A 466 13.58 -8.09 18.52
CA ARG A 466 12.46 -7.45 19.19
C ARG A 466 12.63 -7.55 20.71
N ARG A 467 12.90 -6.43 21.36
CA ARG A 467 13.09 -6.36 22.82
C ARG A 467 11.83 -6.78 23.58
N PHE A 468 12.04 -7.35 24.76
CA PHE A 468 10.97 -7.67 25.70
C PHE A 468 10.83 -6.56 26.75
N ILE A 469 9.68 -5.90 26.77
CA ILE A 469 9.34 -4.80 27.67
C ILE A 469 8.72 -5.40 28.93
N GLU A 470 9.29 -5.15 30.10
CA GLU A 470 8.70 -5.51 31.40
C GLU A 470 7.73 -4.42 31.87
N ILE A 471 6.55 -4.84 32.37
CA ILE A 471 5.47 -3.96 32.82
C ILE A 471 5.34 -4.02 34.34
N ASN A 472 5.26 -2.85 34.97
CA ASN A 472 5.10 -2.64 36.41
C ASN A 472 3.70 -3.06 36.91
N THR A 473 3.48 -2.97 38.22
CA THR A 473 2.19 -3.31 38.85
C THR A 473 1.11 -2.24 38.72
N ASP A 474 1.48 -1.02 38.33
CA ASP A 474 0.59 0.11 37.99
C ASP A 474 0.09 0.02 36.54
N GLY A 475 0.93 -0.50 35.63
CA GLY A 475 0.66 -0.64 34.20
C GLY A 475 1.74 -0.01 33.31
N GLU A 476 2.69 0.74 33.88
CA GLU A 476 3.71 1.47 33.13
C GLU A 476 4.87 0.56 32.68
N PRO A 477 5.52 0.86 31.54
CA PRO A 477 6.80 0.24 31.16
C PRO A 477 7.90 0.49 32.19
N GLN A 478 8.62 -0.57 32.59
CA GLN A 478 9.68 -0.49 33.59
C GLN A 478 11.09 -0.54 32.97
N ARG A 479 11.32 -1.52 32.10
CA ARG A 479 12.64 -1.87 31.55
C ARG A 479 12.48 -2.71 30.29
N GLU A 480 13.38 -2.51 29.33
CA GLU A 480 13.56 -3.40 28.18
C GLU A 480 14.67 -4.42 28.44
N TYR A 481 14.52 -5.60 27.85
CA TYR A 481 15.49 -6.68 27.79
C TYR A 481 15.67 -7.11 26.34
N ASP A 482 16.86 -7.58 25.97
CA ASP A 482 17.15 -8.04 24.60
C ASP A 482 16.40 -9.34 24.24
N SER A 483 15.97 -10.11 25.25
CA SER A 483 15.15 -11.31 25.05
C SER A 483 14.21 -11.61 26.22
N LEU A 484 13.17 -12.42 25.94
CA LEU A 484 12.30 -12.99 26.97
C LEU A 484 13.08 -13.84 27.99
N GLN A 485 14.15 -14.51 27.55
CA GLN A 485 14.96 -15.40 28.40
C GLN A 485 15.70 -14.58 29.46
N GLN A 486 16.45 -13.55 29.03
CA GLN A 486 17.11 -12.57 29.92
C GLN A 486 16.11 -11.91 30.87
N SER A 487 14.93 -11.49 30.39
CA SER A 487 13.86 -10.98 31.26
C SER A 487 13.39 -12.00 32.30
N THR A 488 13.32 -13.29 31.95
CA THR A 488 12.87 -14.36 32.86
C THR A 488 13.89 -14.63 33.97
N GLU A 489 15.19 -14.49 33.70
CA GLU A 489 16.25 -14.63 34.71
C GLU A 489 16.19 -13.54 35.80
N HIS A 490 15.62 -12.37 35.49
CA HIS A 490 15.44 -11.28 36.45
C HIS A 490 14.14 -11.35 37.26
N LEU A 491 13.23 -12.31 36.98
CA LEU A 491 12.00 -12.47 37.74
C LEU A 491 12.24 -13.03 39.16
N THR A 492 11.50 -12.52 40.14
CA THR A 492 11.51 -13.11 41.49
C THR A 492 10.81 -14.48 41.51
N ALA A 493 11.28 -15.38 42.38
CA ALA A 493 10.80 -16.76 42.41
C ALA A 493 9.32 -16.95 42.85
N ASP A 494 8.67 -15.95 43.47
CA ASP A 494 7.20 -15.96 43.69
C ASP A 494 6.46 -15.53 42.43
N LEU A 495 6.98 -14.52 41.71
CA LEU A 495 6.39 -14.04 40.47
C LEU A 495 6.49 -15.10 39.36
N ALA A 496 7.66 -15.70 39.18
CA ALA A 496 7.90 -16.76 38.19
C ALA A 496 6.91 -17.94 38.33
N LYS A 497 6.65 -18.41 39.56
CA LYS A 497 5.68 -19.49 39.86
C LYS A 497 4.22 -19.11 39.62
N ARG A 498 3.93 -17.83 39.41
CA ARG A 498 2.58 -17.28 39.27
C ARG A 498 2.40 -16.54 37.94
N SER A 499 3.40 -16.65 37.06
CA SER A 499 3.44 -16.03 35.75
C SER A 499 3.59 -17.06 34.65
N PHE A 500 3.04 -16.77 33.48
CA PHE A 500 3.15 -17.59 32.28
C PHE A 500 3.14 -16.70 31.04
N THR A 501 3.53 -17.25 29.90
CA THR A 501 3.65 -16.53 28.62
C THR A 501 2.71 -17.08 27.56
N VAL A 502 2.15 -16.18 26.75
CA VAL A 502 1.26 -16.51 25.64
C VAL A 502 1.72 -15.78 24.38
N LEU A 503 1.89 -16.55 23.31
CA LEU A 503 2.16 -16.10 21.95
C LEU A 503 0.86 -16.16 21.13
N SER A 504 0.54 -15.13 20.36
CA SER A 504 -0.47 -15.15 19.30
C SER A 504 0.18 -14.80 17.97
N TYR A 505 -0.05 -15.60 16.92
CA TYR A 505 0.62 -15.39 15.63
C TYR A 505 -0.15 -16.01 14.44
N ASN A 506 -0.60 -15.17 13.50
CA ASN A 506 -1.01 -15.65 12.17
C ASN A 506 0.24 -16.06 11.38
N THR A 507 0.29 -17.32 10.96
CA THR A 507 1.48 -17.94 10.35
C THR A 507 1.53 -17.87 8.82
N LEU A 508 0.50 -17.28 8.18
CA LEU A 508 0.28 -17.19 6.74
C LEU A 508 0.34 -18.56 6.04
N CYS A 509 -0.82 -19.15 5.75
CA CYS A 509 -0.90 -20.47 5.12
C CYS A 509 -0.25 -20.47 3.72
N GLN A 510 0.25 -21.62 3.26
CA GLN A 510 0.88 -21.68 1.95
C GLN A 510 -0.13 -21.52 0.80
N HIS A 511 -1.41 -21.79 1.06
CA HIS A 511 -2.49 -21.49 0.13
C HIS A 511 -2.68 -19.98 -0.14
N TYR A 512 -2.48 -19.10 0.85
CA TYR A 512 -2.61 -17.65 0.68
C TYR A 512 -1.28 -16.96 0.34
N ALA A 513 -0.13 -17.52 0.74
CA ALA A 513 1.24 -17.09 0.38
C ALA A 513 1.55 -17.24 -1.13
N THR A 514 0.81 -16.53 -1.98
CA THR A 514 0.91 -16.62 -3.43
C THR A 514 1.83 -15.53 -4.02
N PRO A 515 2.67 -15.86 -5.03
CA PRO A 515 3.48 -14.86 -5.73
C PRO A 515 2.69 -13.76 -6.48
N LYS A 516 1.34 -13.87 -6.55
CA LYS A 516 0.49 -12.81 -7.10
C LYS A 516 0.26 -11.68 -6.09
N MET A 517 0.16 -12.02 -4.81
CA MET A 517 -0.14 -11.13 -3.69
C MET A 517 1.17 -10.53 -3.14
N TYR A 518 2.08 -11.39 -2.70
CA TYR A 518 3.35 -11.01 -2.09
C TYR A 518 4.46 -10.90 -3.15
N ARG A 519 4.27 -10.03 -4.14
CA ARG A 519 5.18 -9.91 -5.31
C ARG A 519 6.57 -9.35 -4.96
N TYR A 520 6.65 -8.55 -3.91
CA TYR A 520 7.88 -7.92 -3.40
C TYR A 520 8.73 -8.89 -2.55
N THR A 521 8.14 -9.96 -2.03
CA THR A 521 8.89 -11.03 -1.36
C THR A 521 9.77 -11.78 -2.36
N PRO A 522 11.07 -12.00 -2.07
CA PRO A 522 11.93 -12.85 -2.89
C PRO A 522 11.32 -14.25 -3.10
N SER A 523 11.44 -14.79 -4.32
CA SER A 523 10.75 -16.03 -4.70
C SER A 523 11.10 -17.23 -3.82
N TRP A 524 12.35 -17.30 -3.36
CA TRP A 524 12.85 -18.29 -2.40
C TRP A 524 12.30 -18.06 -0.99
N ALA A 525 12.20 -16.80 -0.54
CA ALA A 525 11.73 -16.43 0.80
C ALA A 525 10.24 -16.73 0.99
N LEU A 526 9.42 -16.59 -0.07
CA LEU A 526 7.99 -16.89 -0.04
C LEU A 526 7.68 -18.41 0.03
N SER A 527 8.66 -19.27 -0.27
CA SER A 527 8.47 -20.72 -0.35
C SER A 527 8.22 -21.36 1.02
N TRP A 528 7.33 -22.36 1.09
CA TRP A 528 7.01 -23.04 2.37
C TRP A 528 8.24 -23.68 3.03
N ASP A 529 9.16 -24.25 2.25
CA ASP A 529 10.38 -24.86 2.76
C ASP A 529 11.30 -23.86 3.46
N TYR A 530 11.31 -22.58 3.03
CA TYR A 530 11.99 -21.49 3.72
C TYR A 530 11.14 -20.97 4.90
N ARG A 531 9.89 -20.54 4.64
CA ARG A 531 9.02 -19.91 5.64
C ARG A 531 8.81 -20.78 6.88
N ARG A 532 8.57 -22.09 6.73
CA ARG A 532 8.38 -23.00 7.88
C ARG A 532 9.62 -23.06 8.78
N ASN A 533 10.81 -22.97 8.21
CA ASN A 533 12.06 -22.96 8.98
C ASN A 533 12.20 -21.68 9.79
N LYS A 534 11.87 -20.52 9.19
CA LYS A 534 11.83 -19.24 9.92
C LYS A 534 10.72 -19.17 10.98
N LEU A 535 9.52 -19.69 10.69
CA LEU A 535 8.44 -19.79 11.67
C LEU A 535 8.85 -20.68 12.87
N LYS A 536 9.53 -21.81 12.61
CA LYS A 536 10.14 -22.69 13.62
C LYS A 536 11.19 -21.95 14.45
N GLU A 537 12.12 -21.24 13.81
CA GLU A 537 13.16 -20.45 14.49
C GLU A 537 12.55 -19.39 15.42
N GLN A 538 11.60 -18.60 14.92
CA GLN A 538 10.89 -17.59 15.72
C GLN A 538 10.13 -18.22 16.89
N ILE A 539 9.23 -19.19 16.65
CA ILE A 539 8.39 -19.78 17.70
C ILE A 539 9.23 -20.45 18.80
N LEU A 540 10.32 -21.13 18.44
CA LEU A 540 11.20 -21.77 19.43
C LEU A 540 12.09 -20.75 20.17
N SER A 541 12.56 -19.68 19.52
CA SER A 541 13.36 -18.63 20.19
C SER A 541 12.61 -18.00 21.37
N TYR A 542 11.32 -17.71 21.17
CA TYR A 542 10.44 -17.17 22.21
C TYR A 542 10.07 -18.19 23.29
N SER A 543 10.01 -19.49 22.97
CA SER A 543 9.74 -20.57 23.95
C SER A 543 8.52 -20.32 24.87
N SER A 544 7.48 -19.66 24.35
CA SER A 544 6.28 -19.25 25.11
C SER A 544 5.49 -20.46 25.66
N ASP A 545 4.88 -20.34 26.83
CA ASP A 545 4.23 -21.47 27.53
C ASP A 545 2.93 -21.92 26.85
N VAL A 546 2.22 -20.97 26.22
CA VAL A 546 1.07 -21.21 25.35
C VAL A 546 1.32 -20.52 24.00
N LEU A 547 0.90 -21.18 22.91
CA LEU A 547 1.01 -20.69 21.53
C LEU A 547 -0.39 -20.77 20.86
N CYS A 548 -0.97 -19.63 20.51
CA CYS A 548 -2.22 -19.50 19.75
C CYS A 548 -1.88 -19.14 18.30
N LEU A 549 -1.91 -20.12 17.39
CA LEU A 549 -1.53 -19.92 15.99
C LEU A 549 -2.74 -19.88 15.08
N GLN A 550 -2.73 -18.95 14.12
CA GLN A 550 -3.76 -18.80 13.08
C GLN A 550 -3.19 -19.18 11.70
N GLU A 551 -4.08 -19.50 10.76
CA GLU A 551 -3.79 -20.01 9.41
C GLU A 551 -2.97 -21.31 9.33
N VAL A 552 -3.03 -22.15 10.36
CA VAL A 552 -2.33 -23.45 10.28
C VAL A 552 -3.12 -24.39 9.38
N GLU A 553 -2.55 -24.79 8.24
CA GLU A 553 -3.15 -25.80 7.35
C GLU A 553 -3.26 -27.15 8.07
N SER A 554 -4.40 -27.82 7.96
CA SER A 554 -4.68 -29.11 8.62
C SER A 554 -3.56 -30.14 8.41
N LYS A 555 -3.03 -30.26 7.19
CA LYS A 555 -1.87 -31.12 6.89
C LYS A 555 -0.60 -30.68 7.61
N THR A 556 -0.30 -29.38 7.65
CA THR A 556 0.91 -28.87 8.31
C THR A 556 0.85 -29.02 9.84
N PHE A 557 -0.35 -29.00 10.43
CA PHE A 557 -0.53 -29.31 11.84
C PHE A 557 -0.08 -30.74 12.15
N GLU A 558 -0.60 -31.71 11.40
CA GLU A 558 -0.31 -33.15 11.57
C GLU A 558 1.13 -33.52 11.18
N ASP A 559 1.58 -33.13 9.98
CA ASP A 559 2.84 -33.58 9.39
C ASP A 559 4.08 -32.81 9.92
N TYR A 560 3.91 -31.59 10.44
CA TYR A 560 5.04 -30.70 10.79
C TYR A 560 4.95 -30.16 12.22
N TRP A 561 3.88 -29.45 12.59
CA TRP A 561 3.82 -28.74 13.87
C TRP A 561 3.78 -29.66 15.09
N VAL A 562 2.96 -30.71 15.08
CA VAL A 562 2.89 -31.67 16.18
C VAL A 562 4.24 -32.40 16.38
N PRO A 563 4.85 -33.07 15.39
CA PRO A 563 6.15 -33.73 15.55
C PRO A 563 7.34 -32.80 15.85
N LEU A 564 7.20 -31.50 15.60
CA LEU A 564 8.19 -30.48 15.97
C LEU A 564 8.03 -30.04 17.43
N LEU A 565 6.82 -29.69 17.85
CA LEU A 565 6.56 -29.08 19.15
C LEU A 565 6.45 -30.11 20.28
N GLU A 566 6.04 -31.36 20.00
CA GLU A 566 6.08 -32.45 20.99
C GLU A 566 7.50 -32.73 21.50
N LYS A 567 8.51 -32.61 20.65
CA LYS A 567 9.94 -32.73 21.01
C LYS A 567 10.41 -31.64 21.98
N HIS A 568 9.71 -30.50 21.99
CA HIS A 568 9.97 -29.35 22.86
C HIS A 568 8.99 -29.29 24.05
N GLY A 569 8.33 -30.41 24.39
CA GLY A 569 7.49 -30.53 25.58
C GLY A 569 6.02 -30.08 25.42
N TYR A 570 5.65 -29.53 24.26
CA TYR A 570 4.28 -29.08 24.02
C TYR A 570 3.31 -30.25 23.77
N THR A 571 2.01 -29.94 23.83
CA THR A 571 0.90 -30.69 23.21
C THR A 571 -0.03 -29.69 22.51
N GLY A 572 -0.58 -30.08 21.35
CA GLY A 572 -1.39 -29.21 20.50
C GLY A 572 -2.84 -29.68 20.32
N VAL A 573 -3.74 -28.72 20.18
CA VAL A 573 -5.13 -28.93 19.76
C VAL A 573 -5.43 -28.02 18.58
N PHE A 574 -6.05 -28.55 17.52
CA PHE A 574 -6.38 -27.84 16.29
C PHE A 574 -7.89 -27.92 15.98
N HIS A 575 -8.38 -26.92 15.26
CA HIS A 575 -9.73 -26.90 14.68
C HIS A 575 -9.71 -26.16 13.33
N ALA A 576 -10.05 -26.88 12.26
CA ALA A 576 -10.09 -26.36 10.89
C ALA A 576 -11.33 -25.50 10.62
N LYS A 577 -11.23 -24.53 9.70
CA LYS A 577 -12.38 -23.75 9.20
C LYS A 577 -13.46 -24.67 8.62
N ALA A 578 -14.73 -24.30 8.80
CA ALA A 578 -15.85 -25.25 8.73
C ALA A 578 -16.02 -25.94 7.36
N ARG A 579 -15.54 -25.32 6.27
CA ARG A 579 -15.53 -25.93 4.92
C ARG A 579 -14.78 -27.26 4.83
N ALA A 580 -13.83 -27.53 5.73
CA ALA A 580 -13.13 -28.82 5.79
C ALA A 580 -14.08 -30.02 5.92
N LYS A 581 -15.28 -29.82 6.47
CA LYS A 581 -16.30 -30.87 6.73
C LYS A 581 -17.11 -31.26 5.47
N THR A 582 -17.10 -30.43 4.43
CA THR A 582 -17.87 -30.65 3.18
C THR A 582 -16.98 -30.91 1.96
N MET A 583 -15.66 -30.77 2.08
CA MET A 583 -14.69 -30.99 1.01
C MET A 583 -14.15 -32.43 0.97
N HIS A 584 -13.65 -32.87 -0.19
CA HIS A 584 -12.97 -34.16 -0.32
C HIS A 584 -11.69 -34.21 0.53
N SER A 585 -11.35 -35.41 1.04
CA SER A 585 -10.27 -35.65 2.02
C SER A 585 -8.88 -35.12 1.63
N LYS A 586 -8.57 -34.99 0.33
CA LYS A 586 -7.29 -34.42 -0.14
C LYS A 586 -7.22 -32.90 -0.03
N ASP A 587 -8.37 -32.21 -0.12
CA ASP A 587 -8.45 -30.76 -0.14
C ASP A 587 -8.90 -30.18 1.21
N SER A 588 -9.67 -30.94 2.01
CA SER A 588 -9.90 -30.60 3.42
C SER A 588 -8.59 -30.55 4.21
N LYS A 589 -7.60 -31.39 3.87
CA LYS A 589 -6.23 -31.33 4.42
C LYS A 589 -5.47 -30.03 4.11
N LYS A 590 -5.89 -29.24 3.10
CA LYS A 590 -5.34 -27.89 2.79
C LYS A 590 -6.13 -26.76 3.48
N VAL A 591 -7.25 -27.07 4.13
CA VAL A 591 -8.03 -26.06 4.84
C VAL A 591 -7.28 -25.65 6.10
N ASP A 592 -7.16 -24.34 6.27
CA ASP A 592 -6.54 -23.69 7.41
C ASP A 592 -7.48 -23.64 8.62
N GLY A 593 -6.92 -23.30 9.78
CA GLY A 593 -7.66 -23.18 11.02
C GLY A 593 -6.83 -22.53 12.11
N CYS A 594 -7.30 -22.67 13.35
CA CYS A 594 -6.56 -22.21 14.52
C CYS A 594 -6.11 -23.41 15.36
N CYS A 595 -4.96 -23.28 16.02
CA CYS A 595 -4.52 -24.23 17.04
C CYS A 595 -4.01 -23.53 18.30
N ILE A 596 -4.12 -24.25 19.42
CA ILE A 596 -3.50 -23.89 20.69
C ILE A 596 -2.53 -25.02 21.05
N PHE A 597 -1.25 -24.67 21.17
CA PHE A 597 -0.23 -25.51 21.82
C PHE A 597 0.04 -24.99 23.23
N PHE A 598 0.34 -25.89 24.16
CA PHE A 598 0.75 -25.55 25.52
C PHE A 598 1.81 -26.53 26.04
N LYS A 599 2.73 -26.04 26.87
CA LYS A 599 3.76 -26.85 27.54
C LYS A 599 3.16 -27.82 28.58
N ARG A 600 3.53 -29.10 28.52
CA ARG A 600 2.99 -30.15 29.41
C ARG A 600 3.45 -30.05 30.87
N ASP A 601 4.59 -29.43 31.12
CA ASP A 601 5.14 -29.18 32.45
C ASP A 601 4.50 -27.96 33.14
N GLN A 602 4.08 -26.95 32.38
CA GLN A 602 3.42 -25.74 32.89
C GLN A 602 1.89 -25.85 32.93
N PHE A 603 1.28 -26.57 31.97
CA PHE A 603 -0.17 -26.63 31.80
C PHE A 603 -0.72 -28.03 31.56
N LYS A 604 -1.85 -28.33 32.23
CA LYS A 604 -2.67 -29.52 32.01
C LYS A 604 -4.01 -29.12 31.40
N MET A 605 -4.42 -29.73 30.29
CA MET A 605 -5.76 -29.53 29.73
C MET A 605 -6.83 -30.13 30.64
N VAL A 606 -7.86 -29.36 30.93
CA VAL A 606 -9.04 -29.73 31.75
C VAL A 606 -10.28 -29.91 30.88
N ASN A 607 -10.51 -29.00 29.93
CA ASN A 607 -11.63 -29.05 29.00
C ASN A 607 -11.22 -28.51 27.61
N ARG A 608 -11.93 -28.92 26.57
CA ARG A 608 -11.78 -28.47 25.17
C ARG A 608 -13.17 -28.27 24.58
N ASP A 609 -13.39 -27.14 23.93
CA ASP A 609 -14.54 -26.90 23.06
C ASP A 609 -14.14 -26.17 21.76
N SER A 610 -14.99 -26.20 20.75
CA SER A 610 -14.72 -25.64 19.42
C SER A 610 -16.02 -25.19 18.74
N MET A 611 -16.03 -23.97 18.21
CA MET A 611 -17.22 -23.36 17.62
C MET A 611 -16.99 -22.99 16.15
N ASP A 612 -17.93 -23.39 15.30
CA ASP A 612 -18.07 -22.85 13.94
C ASP A 612 -19.10 -21.72 13.99
N PHE A 613 -18.77 -20.50 13.55
CA PHE A 613 -19.69 -19.36 13.70
C PHE A 613 -21.00 -19.55 12.91
N SER A 614 -20.94 -20.14 11.72
CA SER A 614 -22.11 -20.52 10.91
C SER A 614 -22.94 -21.67 11.52
N GLY A 615 -22.32 -22.51 12.34
CA GLY A 615 -22.96 -23.66 13.01
C GLY A 615 -23.57 -23.32 14.38
N ALA A 616 -23.01 -22.34 15.10
CA ALA A 616 -23.48 -21.90 16.41
C ALA A 616 -24.95 -21.44 16.37
N TRP A 617 -25.30 -20.70 15.33
CA TRP A 617 -26.65 -20.20 15.08
C TRP A 617 -27.71 -21.31 15.01
N MET A 618 -27.42 -22.39 14.27
CA MET A 618 -28.38 -23.49 14.05
C MET A 618 -28.71 -24.30 15.31
N LYS A 619 -27.91 -24.19 16.38
CA LYS A 619 -28.13 -24.95 17.63
C LYS A 619 -29.04 -24.23 18.64
N HIS A 620 -29.13 -22.90 18.61
CA HIS A 620 -29.77 -22.12 19.68
C HIS A 620 -31.12 -21.52 19.25
N LYS A 621 -32.18 -21.91 19.96
CA LYS A 621 -33.56 -21.37 19.77
C LYS A 621 -33.70 -19.85 19.96
N LYS A 622 -32.72 -19.18 20.59
CA LYS A 622 -32.68 -17.72 20.73
C LYS A 622 -32.53 -17.01 19.36
N PHE A 623 -31.88 -17.67 18.40
CA PHE A 623 -31.32 -17.04 17.22
C PHE A 623 -32.29 -17.11 16.03
N GLN A 624 -33.18 -16.10 15.94
CA GLN A 624 -34.22 -15.98 14.91
C GLN A 624 -33.61 -15.70 13.52
N ARG A 625 -33.93 -16.49 12.48
CA ARG A 625 -33.41 -16.29 11.10
C ARG A 625 -33.75 -14.90 10.54
N THR A 626 -32.81 -13.96 10.61
CA THR A 626 -32.88 -12.66 9.92
C THR A 626 -32.29 -12.75 8.51
N GLU A 627 -32.69 -11.82 7.64
CA GLU A 627 -32.21 -11.76 6.26
C GLU A 627 -30.71 -11.39 6.20
N ASP A 628 -30.26 -10.43 7.02
CA ASP A 628 -28.84 -10.06 7.14
C ASP A 628 -27.96 -11.27 7.52
N TYR A 629 -28.38 -12.08 8.49
CA TYR A 629 -27.63 -13.28 8.87
C TYR A 629 -27.52 -14.27 7.70
N LEU A 630 -28.63 -14.59 7.04
CA LEU A 630 -28.67 -15.56 5.94
C LEU A 630 -27.81 -15.11 4.75
N ASN A 631 -27.89 -13.83 4.38
CA ASN A 631 -27.21 -13.29 3.21
C ASN A 631 -25.72 -12.98 3.47
N ARG A 632 -25.35 -12.54 4.68
CA ARG A 632 -23.99 -12.02 4.97
C ARG A 632 -23.14 -12.91 5.86
N ALA A 633 -23.71 -13.52 6.90
CA ALA A 633 -22.96 -14.23 7.94
C ALA A 633 -22.96 -15.76 7.76
N MET A 634 -24.08 -16.37 7.37
CA MET A 634 -24.25 -17.84 7.29
C MET A 634 -23.19 -18.52 6.40
N ASN A 635 -22.79 -17.87 5.31
CA ASN A 635 -21.82 -18.39 4.34
C ASN A 635 -20.35 -18.13 4.73
N LYS A 636 -20.07 -17.65 5.95
CA LYS A 636 -18.70 -17.47 6.46
C LYS A 636 -18.31 -18.65 7.35
N ASP A 637 -17.19 -19.31 7.04
CA ASP A 637 -16.75 -20.57 7.64
C ASP A 637 -15.68 -20.43 8.73
N ASN A 638 -15.51 -19.20 9.23
CA ASN A 638 -14.65 -18.87 10.36
C ASN A 638 -14.98 -19.70 11.61
N VAL A 639 -13.98 -19.87 12.48
CA VAL A 639 -14.07 -20.72 13.67
C VAL A 639 -13.34 -20.12 14.87
N ALA A 640 -13.65 -20.65 16.06
CA ALA A 640 -12.92 -20.40 17.30
C ALA A 640 -12.67 -21.71 18.07
N LEU A 641 -11.56 -21.76 18.80
CA LEU A 641 -11.12 -22.91 19.60
C LEU A 641 -10.92 -22.47 21.05
N PHE A 642 -11.47 -23.23 22.00
CA PHE A 642 -11.50 -22.93 23.43
C PHE A 642 -10.84 -24.08 24.21
N LEU A 643 -9.81 -23.78 25.02
CA LEU A 643 -9.20 -24.72 25.94
C LEU A 643 -9.27 -24.17 27.37
N LYS A 644 -9.76 -24.99 28.31
CA LYS A 644 -9.54 -24.76 29.74
C LYS A 644 -8.25 -25.45 30.14
N LEU A 645 -7.25 -24.68 30.56
CA LEU A 645 -5.98 -25.18 31.06
C LEU A 645 -5.89 -24.97 32.58
N GLN A 646 -5.25 -25.89 33.30
CA GLN A 646 -4.82 -25.72 34.67
C GLN A 646 -3.31 -25.46 34.70
N HIS A 647 -2.90 -24.38 35.35
CA HIS A 647 -1.50 -24.02 35.57
C HIS A 647 -0.93 -24.90 36.70
N VAL A 648 0.14 -25.63 36.43
CA VAL A 648 0.65 -26.70 37.32
C VAL A 648 1.30 -26.13 38.58
N SER A 649 1.96 -24.98 38.49
CA SER A 649 2.76 -24.39 39.57
C SER A 649 1.95 -23.53 40.55
N SER A 650 0.85 -22.90 40.12
CA SER A 650 -0.08 -22.16 41.00
C SER A 650 -1.39 -22.89 41.29
N GLY A 651 -1.78 -23.87 40.47
CA GLY A 651 -3.03 -24.62 40.58
C GLY A 651 -4.26 -23.95 39.95
N ASP A 652 -4.15 -22.68 39.57
CA ASP A 652 -5.21 -21.87 38.97
C ASP A 652 -5.67 -22.44 37.60
N THR A 653 -6.92 -22.18 37.21
CA THR A 653 -7.43 -22.55 35.89
C THR A 653 -7.76 -21.34 35.03
N ILE A 654 -7.43 -21.41 33.74
CA ILE A 654 -7.58 -20.35 32.75
C ILE A 654 -8.27 -20.87 31.48
N TRP A 655 -9.18 -20.07 30.94
CA TRP A 655 -9.73 -20.29 29.61
C TRP A 655 -8.90 -19.54 28.57
N VAL A 656 -8.28 -20.27 27.65
CA VAL A 656 -7.55 -19.72 26.49
C VAL A 656 -8.39 -19.96 25.24
N VAL A 657 -8.65 -18.89 24.50
CA VAL A 657 -9.44 -18.90 23.26
C VAL A 657 -8.59 -18.38 22.12
N THR A 658 -8.67 -19.01 20.95
CA THR A 658 -8.09 -18.48 19.71
C THR A 658 -9.17 -18.37 18.63
N THR A 659 -9.11 -17.32 17.80
CA THR A 659 -10.00 -17.13 16.65
C THR A 659 -9.25 -16.54 15.44
N HIS A 660 -9.87 -16.63 14.28
CA HIS A 660 -9.51 -15.92 13.05
C HIS A 660 -10.85 -15.49 12.42
N LEU A 661 -11.17 -14.20 12.46
CA LEU A 661 -12.45 -13.63 12.01
C LEU A 661 -12.52 -13.47 10.49
N HIS A 662 -13.65 -13.01 9.96
CA HIS A 662 -13.76 -12.73 8.53
C HIS A 662 -12.91 -11.52 8.13
N TRP A 663 -12.26 -11.57 6.97
CA TRP A 663 -11.28 -10.55 6.57
C TRP A 663 -11.88 -9.28 5.94
N ASP A 664 -12.84 -9.44 5.01
CA ASP A 664 -13.31 -8.34 4.15
C ASP A 664 -13.76 -7.10 4.96
N PRO A 665 -13.12 -5.93 4.78
CA PRO A 665 -13.52 -4.68 5.45
C PRO A 665 -14.99 -4.29 5.25
N LYS A 666 -15.63 -4.72 4.17
CA LYS A 666 -17.06 -4.46 3.88
C LYS A 666 -18.02 -5.30 4.74
N PHE A 667 -17.49 -6.06 5.69
CA PHE A 667 -18.21 -6.98 6.58
C PHE A 667 -17.88 -6.78 8.08
N ASN A 668 -17.54 -5.55 8.49
CA ASN A 668 -17.37 -5.16 9.91
C ASN A 668 -18.56 -5.58 10.81
N ASP A 669 -19.79 -5.57 10.26
CA ASP A 669 -21.00 -6.08 10.91
C ASP A 669 -20.93 -7.58 11.20
N VAL A 670 -20.45 -8.39 10.26
CA VAL A 670 -20.24 -9.84 10.46
C VAL A 670 -19.07 -10.12 11.41
N LYS A 671 -18.00 -9.31 11.39
CA LYS A 671 -16.91 -9.42 12.38
C LYS A 671 -17.43 -9.16 13.80
N THR A 672 -18.20 -8.08 13.97
CA THR A 672 -18.86 -7.72 15.25
C THR A 672 -19.84 -8.80 15.71
N PHE A 673 -20.61 -9.38 14.79
CA PHE A 673 -21.48 -10.52 15.06
C PHE A 673 -20.73 -11.79 15.49
N GLN A 674 -19.64 -12.16 14.81
CA GLN A 674 -18.81 -13.30 15.19
C GLN A 674 -18.27 -13.11 16.62
N VAL A 675 -17.81 -11.91 16.97
CA VAL A 675 -17.34 -11.57 18.33
C VAL A 675 -18.47 -11.61 19.36
N GLY A 676 -19.67 -11.09 19.05
CA GLY A 676 -20.83 -11.19 19.93
C GLY A 676 -21.20 -12.64 20.26
N VAL A 677 -21.17 -13.54 19.26
CA VAL A 677 -21.41 -14.98 19.44
C VAL A 677 -20.27 -15.65 20.22
N LEU A 678 -19.01 -15.31 19.95
CA LEU A 678 -17.83 -15.77 20.71
C LEU A 678 -17.99 -15.51 22.21
N LEU A 679 -18.47 -14.32 22.56
CA LEU A 679 -18.54 -13.84 23.94
C LEU A 679 -19.80 -14.34 24.68
N ASP A 680 -20.96 -14.52 24.01
CA ASP A 680 -22.14 -15.19 24.62
C ASP A 680 -21.88 -16.69 24.88
N HIS A 681 -21.13 -17.35 23.98
CA HIS A 681 -20.72 -18.75 24.14
C HIS A 681 -19.71 -18.90 25.28
N LEU A 682 -18.68 -18.06 25.32
CA LEU A 682 -17.70 -18.04 26.43
C LEU A 682 -18.37 -17.72 27.77
N GLU A 683 -19.30 -16.77 27.81
CA GLU A 683 -20.13 -16.50 28.99
C GLU A 683 -20.94 -17.72 29.45
N THR A 684 -21.32 -18.61 28.53
CA THR A 684 -22.10 -19.82 28.85
C THR A 684 -21.19 -20.91 29.43
N LEU A 685 -20.05 -21.19 28.78
CA LEU A 685 -19.01 -22.09 29.31
C LEU A 685 -18.56 -21.69 30.72
N LEU A 686 -18.38 -20.39 30.97
CA LEU A 686 -17.99 -19.87 32.29
C LEU A 686 -19.07 -20.08 33.37
N LYS A 687 -20.36 -20.00 33.03
CA LYS A 687 -21.48 -20.23 33.97
C LYS A 687 -21.63 -21.71 34.33
N GLU A 688 -21.38 -22.60 33.37
CA GLU A 688 -21.37 -24.06 33.61
C GLU A 688 -20.19 -24.50 34.49
N ASP A 689 -19.06 -23.79 34.38
CA ASP A 689 -17.81 -24.05 35.11
C ASP A 689 -17.80 -23.46 36.54
N THR A 690 -18.55 -22.37 36.80
CA THR A 690 -18.71 -21.79 38.15
C THR A 690 -19.94 -22.33 38.89
N THR A 691 -19.73 -23.00 40.03
CA THR A 691 -20.81 -23.52 40.89
C THR A 691 -21.74 -22.44 41.48
N HIS A 692 -21.39 -21.16 41.37
CA HIS A 692 -22.20 -20.02 41.79
C HIS A 692 -22.45 -19.08 40.60
N ASN A 693 -23.71 -19.03 40.14
CA ASN A 693 -24.19 -18.27 38.97
C ASN A 693 -24.20 -16.73 39.15
N SER A 694 -23.27 -16.15 39.89
CA SER A 694 -23.24 -14.70 40.13
C SER A 694 -22.50 -13.94 39.02
N ARG A 695 -23.05 -12.78 38.63
CA ARG A 695 -22.40 -11.85 37.67
C ARG A 695 -21.03 -11.35 38.14
N GLN A 696 -20.72 -11.42 39.44
CA GLN A 696 -19.42 -11.02 39.95
C GLN A 696 -18.35 -12.11 39.77
N ASP A 697 -18.74 -13.39 39.69
CA ASP A 697 -17.77 -14.49 39.65
C ASP A 697 -17.30 -14.76 38.22
N ILE A 698 -18.19 -14.62 37.23
CA ILE A 698 -17.84 -14.60 35.79
C ILE A 698 -16.74 -13.56 35.50
N LYS A 699 -16.77 -12.40 36.18
CA LYS A 699 -15.74 -11.35 36.03
C LYS A 699 -14.38 -11.72 36.64
N LYS A 700 -14.33 -12.65 37.60
CA LYS A 700 -13.11 -13.10 38.29
C LYS A 700 -12.46 -14.31 37.61
N SER A 701 -13.12 -14.94 36.64
CA SER A 701 -12.57 -16.08 35.92
C SER A 701 -11.38 -15.65 35.04
N PRO A 702 -10.22 -16.34 35.10
CA PRO A 702 -9.10 -16.08 34.20
C PRO A 702 -9.46 -16.46 32.75
N VAL A 703 -9.37 -15.48 31.84
CA VAL A 703 -9.73 -15.59 30.43
C VAL A 703 -8.67 -14.88 29.59
N LEU A 704 -8.24 -15.53 28.51
CA LEU A 704 -7.47 -14.96 27.42
C LEU A 704 -8.16 -15.24 26.08
N ILE A 705 -8.27 -14.23 25.23
CA ILE A 705 -8.79 -14.36 23.85
C ILE A 705 -7.74 -13.80 22.90
N CYS A 706 -7.22 -14.66 22.03
CA CYS A 706 -6.09 -14.38 21.15
C CYS A 706 -6.50 -14.52 19.67
N GLY A 707 -5.71 -13.91 18.80
CA GLY A 707 -5.69 -14.20 17.37
C GLY A 707 -6.03 -13.01 16.51
N ASP A 708 -6.43 -13.32 15.28
CA ASP A 708 -6.65 -12.36 14.22
C ASP A 708 -8.13 -11.94 14.18
N PHE A 709 -8.37 -10.66 14.46
CA PHE A 709 -9.71 -10.07 14.45
C PHE A 709 -10.02 -9.35 13.12
N ASN A 710 -9.04 -9.16 12.23
CA ASN A 710 -9.18 -8.39 10.99
C ASN A 710 -9.88 -7.02 11.22
N SER A 711 -9.67 -6.38 12.38
CA SER A 711 -10.46 -5.26 12.87
C SER A 711 -9.61 -4.25 13.65
N TYR A 712 -9.79 -2.97 13.34
CA TYR A 712 -9.03 -1.85 13.89
C TYR A 712 -9.34 -1.53 15.37
N ILE A 713 -8.45 -0.78 16.01
CA ILE A 713 -8.64 -0.21 17.36
C ILE A 713 -9.91 0.66 17.43
N ASN A 714 -10.24 1.38 16.35
CA ASN A 714 -11.44 2.22 16.23
C ASN A 714 -12.68 1.48 15.71
N SER A 715 -12.70 0.14 15.71
CA SER A 715 -13.84 -0.65 15.20
C SER A 715 -14.86 -0.99 16.28
N ALA A 716 -16.11 -1.25 15.86
CA ALA A 716 -17.15 -1.80 16.72
C ALA A 716 -16.78 -3.16 17.36
N VAL A 717 -15.84 -3.91 16.76
CA VAL A 717 -15.25 -5.12 17.37
C VAL A 717 -14.40 -4.78 18.59
N TYR A 718 -13.56 -3.74 18.50
CA TYR A 718 -12.72 -3.30 19.62
C TYR A 718 -13.57 -2.60 20.70
N GLU A 719 -14.55 -1.76 20.33
CA GLU A 719 -15.51 -1.16 21.28
C GLU A 719 -16.25 -2.24 22.07
N LEU A 720 -16.76 -3.26 21.37
CA LEU A 720 -17.47 -4.40 21.95
C LEU A 720 -16.65 -5.07 23.04
N ILE A 721 -15.46 -5.57 22.70
CA ILE A 721 -14.63 -6.38 23.63
C ILE A 721 -14.13 -5.53 24.81
N SER A 722 -13.74 -4.27 24.56
CA SER A 722 -13.13 -3.38 25.57
C SER A 722 -14.15 -2.74 26.53
N THR A 723 -15.35 -2.38 26.06
CA THR A 723 -16.36 -1.68 26.87
C THR A 723 -17.49 -2.59 27.35
N GLY A 724 -17.67 -3.76 26.73
CA GLY A 724 -18.76 -4.70 27.00
C GLY A 724 -20.09 -4.39 26.30
N ARG A 725 -20.10 -3.45 25.35
CA ARG A 725 -21.25 -3.08 24.51
C ARG A 725 -20.80 -2.33 23.25
N VAL A 726 -21.72 -2.10 22.32
CA VAL A 726 -21.56 -1.13 21.23
C VAL A 726 -22.51 0.04 21.50
N GLN A 727 -22.02 1.28 21.60
CA GLN A 727 -22.88 2.43 21.94
C GLN A 727 -23.44 3.18 20.73
N ALA A 728 -22.64 3.49 19.71
CA ALA A 728 -23.11 4.25 18.54
C ALA A 728 -22.15 4.27 17.32
N HIS A 729 -21.79 3.12 16.73
CA HIS A 729 -21.23 3.10 15.36
C HIS A 729 -22.37 3.17 14.32
N GLN A 730 -22.33 4.17 13.43
CA GLN A 730 -23.30 4.31 12.33
C GLN A 730 -23.28 3.10 11.37
N GLU A 731 -22.12 2.45 11.20
CA GLU A 731 -21.94 1.22 10.42
C GLU A 731 -22.78 0.04 10.93
N GLY A 732 -23.07 -0.02 12.23
CA GLY A 732 -23.77 -1.13 12.88
C GLY A 732 -25.27 -0.89 13.11
N SER A 733 -25.70 0.38 13.21
CA SER A 733 -27.02 0.75 13.75
C SER A 733 -28.23 0.53 12.82
N SER A 734 -28.06 -0.20 11.72
CA SER A 734 -29.10 -0.39 10.68
C SER A 734 -29.32 -1.85 10.26
N ARG A 735 -28.72 -2.84 10.93
CA ARG A 735 -28.80 -4.27 10.54
C ARG A 735 -29.27 -5.16 11.69
N ASP A 736 -30.04 -6.18 11.34
CA ASP A 736 -30.69 -7.05 12.33
C ASP A 736 -30.04 -8.45 12.36
N PHE A 737 -29.37 -8.75 13.46
CA PHE A 737 -28.84 -10.07 13.79
C PHE A 737 -29.63 -10.71 14.94
N GLY A 738 -30.93 -10.44 15.01
CA GLY A 738 -31.89 -11.01 15.94
C GLY A 738 -31.48 -10.79 17.39
N TYR A 739 -31.43 -11.86 18.18
CA TYR A 739 -31.06 -11.83 19.60
C TYR A 739 -29.77 -11.05 19.92
N MET A 740 -28.79 -10.98 19.02
CA MET A 740 -27.57 -10.18 19.29
C MET A 740 -27.83 -8.67 19.18
N SER A 741 -28.65 -8.25 18.20
CA SER A 741 -29.16 -6.88 18.09
C SER A 741 -30.13 -6.55 19.23
N GLU A 742 -31.05 -7.45 19.60
CA GLU A 742 -31.93 -7.32 20.78
C GLU A 742 -31.14 -7.11 22.09
N LYS A 743 -30.01 -7.81 22.24
CA LYS A 743 -29.08 -7.71 23.37
C LYS A 743 -28.19 -6.46 23.31
N ASN A 744 -28.32 -5.61 22.27
CA ASN A 744 -27.44 -4.49 21.95
C ASN A 744 -25.94 -4.86 22.00
N PHE A 745 -25.60 -6.06 21.51
CA PHE A 745 -24.24 -6.60 21.51
C PHE A 745 -23.53 -6.46 22.88
N SER A 746 -24.18 -6.84 23.98
CA SER A 746 -23.61 -6.64 25.33
C SER A 746 -23.03 -7.92 25.97
N HIS A 747 -21.97 -7.76 26.77
CA HIS A 747 -21.38 -8.83 27.57
C HIS A 747 -20.95 -8.37 28.97
N ASN A 748 -20.73 -9.33 29.87
CA ASN A 748 -20.41 -9.11 31.28
C ASN A 748 -18.91 -9.28 31.58
N LEU A 749 -18.10 -9.79 30.65
CA LEU A 749 -16.65 -9.94 30.78
C LEU A 749 -15.96 -8.58 30.86
N ALA A 750 -14.89 -8.46 31.66
CA ALA A 750 -14.12 -7.24 31.86
C ALA A 750 -12.72 -7.37 31.21
N LEU A 751 -12.68 -7.23 29.89
CA LEU A 751 -11.51 -7.48 29.04
C LEU A 751 -10.76 -6.19 28.70
N LYS A 752 -9.45 -6.30 28.43
CA LYS A 752 -8.61 -5.27 27.80
C LYS A 752 -7.61 -5.92 26.85
N SER A 753 -7.14 -5.20 25.82
CA SER A 753 -5.93 -5.59 25.09
C SER A 753 -4.74 -5.53 26.05
N SER A 754 -3.84 -6.50 25.96
CA SER A 754 -2.60 -6.52 26.73
C SER A 754 -1.58 -5.47 26.26
N TYR A 755 -1.62 -5.07 25.00
CA TYR A 755 -0.74 -4.06 24.41
C TYR A 755 -1.24 -2.62 24.59
N ASN A 756 -2.48 -2.45 25.10
CA ASN A 756 -3.09 -1.16 25.40
C ASN A 756 -2.26 -0.29 26.38
N CYS A 757 -1.44 -0.89 27.24
CA CYS A 757 -0.58 -0.14 28.17
C CYS A 757 0.64 0.54 27.52
N ILE A 758 0.98 0.20 26.28
CA ILE A 758 2.03 0.88 25.49
C ILE A 758 1.47 1.68 24.30
N GLY A 759 0.14 1.77 24.18
CA GLY A 759 -0.53 2.42 23.04
C GLY A 759 -0.84 1.49 21.85
N GLU A 760 -0.79 0.17 22.05
CA GLU A 760 -0.71 -0.87 21.00
C GLU A 760 0.63 -0.80 20.21
N LEU A 761 0.82 -1.68 19.21
CA LEU A 761 2.00 -1.65 18.32
C LEU A 761 1.73 -0.74 17.10
N PRO A 762 2.75 -0.26 16.36
CA PRO A 762 2.53 0.50 15.12
C PRO A 762 1.78 -0.29 14.04
N PHE A 763 1.91 -1.62 14.04
CA PHE A 763 1.15 -2.55 13.19
C PHE A 763 1.18 -3.96 13.77
N THR A 764 0.28 -4.84 13.31
CA THR A 764 0.43 -6.30 13.48
C THR A 764 0.44 -7.06 12.15
N ASN A 765 -0.21 -6.54 11.11
CA ASN A 765 -0.04 -6.95 9.71
C ASN A 765 0.67 -5.82 8.93
N PHE A 766 1.63 -6.16 8.06
CA PHE A 766 2.42 -5.20 7.28
C PHE A 766 2.48 -5.60 5.80
N THR A 767 1.71 -4.92 4.95
CA THR A 767 1.71 -5.07 3.49
C THR A 767 1.57 -3.70 2.80
N PRO A 768 1.97 -3.55 1.51
CA PRO A 768 1.90 -2.27 0.81
C PRO A 768 0.47 -1.76 0.62
N SER A 769 -0.51 -2.69 0.61
CA SER A 769 -1.93 -2.41 0.51
C SER A 769 -2.62 -2.20 1.86
N PHE A 770 -1.99 -2.60 2.96
CA PHE A 770 -2.60 -2.64 4.28
C PHE A 770 -1.56 -2.78 5.38
N THR A 771 -1.51 -1.83 6.32
CA THR A 771 -0.61 -1.85 7.47
C THR A 771 -1.34 -1.25 8.68
N ASP A 772 -1.71 -2.09 9.66
CA ASP A 772 -2.47 -1.69 10.85
C ASP A 772 -2.43 -2.79 11.93
N VAL A 773 -3.03 -2.52 13.10
CA VAL A 773 -3.24 -3.47 14.20
C VAL A 773 -4.57 -4.20 14.02
N ILE A 774 -4.50 -5.50 13.77
CA ILE A 774 -5.66 -6.39 13.61
C ILE A 774 -5.59 -7.68 14.44
N ASP A 775 -4.42 -8.01 14.99
CA ASP A 775 -4.21 -9.11 15.92
C ASP A 775 -4.23 -8.58 17.37
N TYR A 776 -4.81 -9.35 18.29
CA TYR A 776 -4.90 -8.94 19.69
C TYR A 776 -4.74 -10.11 20.66
N ILE A 777 -4.26 -9.82 21.87
CA ILE A 777 -4.32 -10.70 23.04
C ILE A 777 -5.11 -9.96 24.13
N TRP A 778 -6.39 -10.31 24.28
CA TRP A 778 -7.31 -9.77 25.27
C TRP A 778 -7.27 -10.58 26.58
N PHE A 779 -7.32 -9.91 27.73
CA PHE A 779 -7.23 -10.57 29.05
C PHE A 779 -8.27 -10.09 30.08
N SER A 780 -8.66 -10.96 31.02
CA SER A 780 -9.59 -10.62 32.11
C SER A 780 -8.90 -9.81 33.23
N THR A 781 -9.18 -8.51 33.24
CA THR A 781 -8.56 -7.48 34.09
C THR A 781 -8.65 -7.69 35.60
N HIS A 782 -9.61 -8.49 36.09
CA HIS A 782 -9.82 -8.73 37.52
C HIS A 782 -9.07 -9.98 38.03
N ALA A 783 -8.50 -10.77 37.12
CA ALA A 783 -7.95 -12.10 37.40
C ALA A 783 -6.51 -12.27 36.90
N LEU A 784 -6.13 -11.52 35.85
CA LEU A 784 -4.82 -11.53 35.21
C LEU A 784 -4.26 -10.11 35.13
N ARG A 785 -2.94 -9.99 35.21
CA ARG A 785 -2.19 -8.73 35.04
C ARG A 785 -1.08 -8.94 34.01
N VAL A 786 -0.91 -8.00 33.07
CA VAL A 786 0.25 -7.99 32.16
C VAL A 786 1.51 -7.63 32.96
N ARG A 787 2.57 -8.42 32.79
CA ARG A 787 3.91 -8.18 33.38
C ARG A 787 5.01 -8.05 32.33
N GLY A 788 4.70 -8.23 31.05
CA GLY A 788 5.62 -7.90 29.96
C GLY A 788 5.05 -8.17 28.57
N LEU A 789 5.62 -7.53 27.56
CA LEU A 789 5.20 -7.54 26.16
C LEU A 789 6.43 -7.65 25.24
N LEU A 790 6.25 -8.19 24.03
CA LEU A 790 7.26 -8.14 22.98
C LEU A 790 7.10 -6.84 22.18
N GLY A 791 8.08 -5.93 22.28
CA GLY A 791 8.06 -4.61 21.64
C GLY A 791 8.00 -4.67 20.11
N GLU A 792 7.97 -3.50 19.46
CA GLU A 792 7.87 -3.39 18.00
C GLU A 792 9.05 -4.03 17.23
N VAL A 793 8.91 -4.13 15.91
CA VAL A 793 10.04 -4.43 15.01
C VAL A 793 10.83 -3.13 14.84
N ASP A 794 12.17 -3.22 14.82
CA ASP A 794 13.05 -2.09 14.55
C ASP A 794 12.59 -1.25 13.34
N PRO A 795 12.23 0.03 13.53
CA PRO A 795 11.77 0.89 12.44
C PRO A 795 12.81 1.07 11.34
N GLU A 796 14.12 1.09 11.64
CA GLU A 796 15.16 1.27 10.62
C GLU A 796 15.26 0.06 9.68
N TYR A 797 14.93 -1.15 10.15
CA TYR A 797 14.75 -2.32 9.31
C TYR A 797 13.44 -2.26 8.51
N VAL A 798 12.32 -1.88 9.14
CA VAL A 798 11.01 -1.81 8.46
C VAL A 798 11.02 -0.82 7.29
N ASP A 799 11.64 0.36 7.47
CA ASP A 799 11.69 1.45 6.47
C ASP A 799 12.43 1.05 5.16
N LYS A 800 13.12 -0.10 5.15
CA LYS A 800 13.82 -0.70 3.99
C LYS A 800 12.99 -1.72 3.20
N PHE A 801 11.74 -1.96 3.60
CA PHE A 801 10.77 -2.85 2.94
C PHE A 801 9.42 -2.16 2.77
N ILE A 802 8.60 -2.65 1.84
CA ILE A 802 7.22 -2.16 1.64
C ILE A 802 6.15 -3.10 2.24
N GLY A 803 6.58 -4.21 2.85
CA GLY A 803 5.70 -5.22 3.43
C GLY A 803 6.44 -6.51 3.78
N PHE A 804 5.73 -7.39 4.48
CA PHE A 804 6.12 -8.75 4.82
C PHE A 804 5.20 -9.76 4.07
N PRO A 805 5.57 -11.05 3.92
CA PRO A 805 6.81 -11.68 4.37
C PRO A 805 8.05 -11.20 3.60
N ASN A 806 9.21 -11.32 4.23
CA ASN A 806 10.52 -11.08 3.64
C ASN A 806 11.52 -12.18 4.03
N ASP A 807 12.82 -11.92 4.00
CA ASP A 807 13.87 -12.90 4.30
C ASP A 807 13.98 -13.25 5.79
N LYS A 808 13.62 -12.34 6.70
CA LYS A 808 13.61 -12.57 8.16
C LYS A 808 12.21 -12.88 8.71
N PHE A 809 11.16 -12.24 8.18
CA PHE A 809 9.78 -12.35 8.63
C PHE A 809 8.96 -13.24 7.68
N PRO A 810 8.57 -14.47 8.09
CA PRO A 810 7.97 -15.48 7.20
C PRO A 810 6.43 -15.45 7.11
N SER A 811 5.81 -14.45 7.73
CA SER A 811 4.38 -14.12 7.63
C SER A 811 4.28 -12.61 7.37
N ASP A 812 3.19 -12.17 6.76
CA ASP A 812 2.80 -10.75 6.68
C ASP A 812 2.33 -10.19 8.02
N HIS A 813 2.01 -11.05 8.98
CA HIS A 813 1.81 -10.68 10.38
C HIS A 813 3.12 -10.77 11.19
N ILE A 814 3.17 -10.05 12.32
CA ILE A 814 4.20 -10.20 13.35
C ILE A 814 3.65 -10.89 14.61
N PRO A 815 4.46 -11.67 15.34
CA PRO A 815 4.00 -12.34 16.56
C PRO A 815 3.71 -11.34 17.69
N LEU A 816 2.60 -11.53 18.39
CA LEU A 816 2.34 -10.88 19.69
C LEU A 816 2.71 -11.85 20.80
N LEU A 817 3.52 -11.43 21.77
CA LEU A 817 3.80 -12.21 22.98
C LEU A 817 3.56 -11.38 24.23
N ALA A 818 2.88 -11.94 25.23
CA ALA A 818 2.65 -11.29 26.52
C ALA A 818 2.94 -12.25 27.68
N ARG A 819 3.56 -11.74 28.75
CA ARG A 819 3.69 -12.42 30.04
C ARG A 819 2.57 -11.94 30.97
N PHE A 820 1.80 -12.86 31.52
CA PHE A 820 0.74 -12.59 32.48
C PHE A 820 1.11 -13.10 33.87
N GLU A 821 0.57 -12.45 34.91
CA GLU A 821 0.57 -12.90 36.30
C GLU A 821 -0.88 -13.16 36.75
N PHE A 822 -1.13 -14.30 37.41
CA PHE A 822 -2.40 -14.52 38.09
C PHE A 822 -2.54 -13.56 39.28
N MET A 823 -3.66 -12.85 39.41
CA MET A 823 -3.92 -12.02 40.58
C MET A 823 -4.30 -12.89 41.79
N LYS A 824 -3.78 -12.58 42.99
CA LYS A 824 -4.10 -13.35 44.21
C LYS A 824 -5.60 -13.19 44.51
N THR A 825 -6.37 -14.27 44.33
CA THR A 825 -7.75 -14.35 44.85
C THR A 825 -7.67 -14.15 46.35
N ASN A 826 -8.45 -13.19 46.88
CA ASN A 826 -8.32 -12.79 48.27
C ASN A 826 -9.11 -13.74 49.18
N THR A 827 -8.71 -15.02 49.20
CA THR A 827 -9.16 -16.08 50.10
C THR A 827 -8.60 -15.84 51.51
N GLY A 828 -8.93 -14.67 52.06
CA GLY A 828 -8.54 -14.25 53.40
C GLY A 828 -8.95 -15.32 54.40
N SER A 829 -7.96 -15.87 55.10
CA SER A 829 -8.13 -17.01 56.00
C SER A 829 -8.99 -16.63 57.21
N ARG A 830 -10.31 -16.77 57.08
CA ARG A 830 -11.23 -16.80 58.22
C ARG A 830 -10.94 -18.06 59.05
N LYS A 831 -9.97 -17.93 59.95
CA LYS A 831 -9.98 -18.67 61.21
C LYS A 831 -11.18 -18.17 62.02
N VAL A 832 -12.24 -18.98 62.05
CA VAL A 832 -13.25 -19.05 63.10
C VAL A 832 -13.48 -20.53 63.34
#